data_AF-A0A815WU73-F1
#
_entry.id   AF-A0A815WU73-F1
#
_cell.length_a   1.000
_cell.length_b   1.000
_cell.length_c   1.000
_cell.angle_alpha   90.00
_cell.angle_beta   90.00
_cell.angle_gamma   90.00
#
_symmetry.space_group_name_H-M   'P 1'
#
loop_
_entity.id
_entity.type
_entity.pdbx_description
1 polymer ?
#
loop_
_entity_poly.entity_id
_entity_poly.type
_entity_poly.pdbx_seq_one_letter_code
_entity_poly.pdbx_strand_id
1 'polypeptide(L)'
;MSITFNGEETGNHQDVLRDAIPSVNLNNEETLERNQFPVTNNPMKINHRLVDVSTSSKGSVTVMNIMNDIEGNLGPILDYAEEPLLPLYKACASLENIIDDLSTYIKMALDETPEKPFDELTIDESAAIRLYTLEWKKPYESLYSMLNRTLKEQSREKLRPYFKYLKLLLTALVKLPCIPPLSVWRGVTKNLSTQFPPGTTVVWWGFSSCTTEMTVLDNNMYLGNTGNRTLFSVEAINARTIRNHSHFVNEDEVLLLPGTQMIVQSQFSPASDLYIIHLKQVRPEQILLEPPFEGAYVYPKIQRQWYRKKRFAIPIGFLFTLIIGGIIIGSVLGTRPKIHTAASVCTHPFQAPTTYATGNNPQAAALGHFMTNNELVVGVVNSGDNALLLLSVNADGTLQNPRSYPIGYRPSASVTADFNNDNKLDFAVSHYGDDTIRILLGNGNGIFQNSINYVAGNRPVSLVAKDFNNDNKIDLVVANFGTATVSIMFNKGNGMFQYPVNYPIGRRPSSLVVNDFNNDNKLDLAISNYDDGNVIILFGEENDTFGIPINYPVNGSTSSIVCGDFNNDNQPDLVVTSTTHNIISVLLGNKNGTFQPYINSATDKIPFSIIAGDFNNDTKLDVAVVNTQDNSTSVLLGIGNGSFQTPTTYIVGYLPKSVVLGDFNDDTKLDLIVSNSGDNTISVLLGIGNGNFQTAINYTIGNMPTSMVSGYFNNDTKLDLVVTDDFDRIFHILLGNGKQIFQFPLNYTVGESPSSVVLDNFNNNNKMDAVVTNNLDDTITVLLDNENGIFHTRMDYSVGKAPCSVICDDFNNDNKRDLVVVNYGNNSISILFNDGNGSFPIIMNYMVGSWPYSVIAFDFNNDTKLDLAVVSFGSFTVSILLGQTNGTFQTPIDYVVGDFPYALTVGDFNNDMKTDLAVANRGENTVSVLLNNGDASFQISVNYPTGNSPYSITTADFNNDTNLDLAVANFGDNTISIHLGMGNGIFQTPLFYQTGSGPFSVLSGDLNNDKKPDMIVTNQKSGDLSAFLNSCEN
;
A
#
# COMPACT_ATOMS: atom_id res chain seq x y z
N MET A 1 -13.13 -1.79 -47.80
CA MET A 1 -14.01 -1.61 -48.98
C MET A 1 -15.45 -1.66 -48.48
N SER A 2 -16.33 -0.81 -49.03
CA SER A 2 -17.78 -0.65 -48.78
C SER A 2 -18.61 -1.94 -48.48
N ILE A 3 -19.74 -1.96 -47.73
CA ILE A 3 -20.60 -0.91 -47.10
C ILE A 3 -21.64 -1.55 -46.12
N THR A 4 -22.02 -0.86 -45.01
CA THR A 4 -23.29 -0.79 -44.19
C THR A 4 -24.36 -1.93 -44.14
N PHE A 5 -25.31 -2.08 -43.18
CA PHE A 5 -25.66 -1.55 -41.83
C PHE A 5 -26.77 -2.45 -41.20
N ASN A 6 -27.09 -2.25 -39.90
CA ASN A 6 -28.31 -2.66 -39.14
C ASN A 6 -28.49 -4.18 -38.92
N GLY A 7 -29.19 -4.66 -37.88
CA GLY A 7 -30.22 -4.07 -37.00
C GLY A 7 -31.58 -4.71 -37.34
N GLU A 8 -32.49 -5.02 -36.41
CA GLU A 8 -32.66 -4.58 -35.01
C GLU A 8 -33.65 -5.52 -34.26
N GLU A 9 -33.85 -5.35 -32.95
CA GLU A 9 -34.93 -5.94 -32.13
C GLU A 9 -34.98 -7.50 -32.01
N THR A 10 -35.79 -8.17 -31.17
CA THR A 10 -36.96 -7.77 -30.35
C THR A 10 -36.95 -8.43 -28.95
N GLY A 11 -37.73 -7.87 -28.03
CA GLY A 11 -38.12 -8.56 -26.80
C GLY A 11 -39.32 -7.89 -26.12
N ASN A 12 -40.48 -8.53 -26.10
CA ASN A 12 -41.56 -8.23 -25.15
C ASN A 12 -42.60 -9.36 -25.04
N HIS A 13 -43.31 -9.41 -23.91
CA HIS A 13 -44.25 -10.48 -23.57
C HIS A 13 -45.63 -10.35 -24.26
N GLN A 14 -46.34 -11.48 -24.39
CA GLN A 14 -47.77 -11.52 -24.71
C GLN A 14 -48.64 -11.17 -23.50
N ASP A 15 -49.91 -10.78 -23.75
CA ASP A 15 -51.02 -11.54 -23.17
C ASP A 15 -52.35 -11.44 -23.95
N VAL A 16 -53.25 -12.42 -23.72
CA VAL A 16 -54.74 -12.35 -23.89
C VAL A 16 -55.32 -11.92 -25.26
N LEU A 17 -55.58 -12.86 -26.21
CA LEU A 17 -56.92 -13.48 -26.47
C LEU A 17 -57.11 -14.20 -27.84
N ARG A 18 -57.93 -15.28 -27.76
CA ARG A 18 -58.88 -15.89 -28.73
C ARG A 18 -58.52 -17.07 -29.67
N ASP A 19 -59.44 -18.04 -29.59
CA ASP A 19 -60.04 -18.91 -30.61
C ASP A 19 -59.32 -20.18 -31.14
N ALA A 20 -59.67 -21.30 -30.47
CA ALA A 20 -60.22 -22.55 -31.04
C ALA A 20 -59.39 -23.46 -31.99
N ILE A 21 -58.96 -24.61 -31.44
CA ILE A 21 -59.53 -25.97 -31.68
C ILE A 21 -59.99 -26.32 -33.13
N PRO A 22 -59.63 -27.49 -33.75
CA PRO A 22 -58.99 -28.70 -33.18
C PRO A 22 -57.79 -29.29 -33.99
N SER A 23 -57.27 -30.39 -33.44
CA SER A 23 -56.50 -31.50 -34.05
C SER A 23 -56.49 -31.70 -35.58
N VAL A 24 -55.38 -32.24 -36.08
CA VAL A 24 -55.35 -33.61 -36.66
C VAL A 24 -54.15 -34.37 -36.07
N ASN A 25 -54.39 -35.63 -35.68
CA ASN A 25 -53.36 -36.58 -35.25
C ASN A 25 -53.00 -37.51 -36.43
N LEU A 26 -51.76 -37.99 -36.54
CA LEU A 26 -51.49 -39.28 -37.18
C LEU A 26 -50.14 -39.87 -36.76
N ASN A 27 -50.26 -40.98 -36.03
CA ASN A 27 -49.18 -41.84 -35.54
C ASN A 27 -48.30 -42.40 -36.68
N ASN A 28 -47.09 -42.84 -36.31
CA ASN A 28 -46.80 -44.26 -36.08
C ASN A 28 -45.77 -44.32 -34.93
N GLU A 29 -45.95 -45.11 -33.86
CA GLU A 29 -45.86 -46.59 -33.78
C GLU A 29 -44.43 -47.08 -34.06
N GLU A 30 -43.74 -47.84 -33.20
CA GLU A 30 -44.13 -48.58 -31.96
C GLU A 30 -42.93 -48.61 -30.96
N THR A 31 -43.11 -48.51 -29.61
CA THR A 31 -43.19 -49.59 -28.58
C THR A 31 -42.05 -50.64 -28.57
N LEU A 32 -41.65 -51.35 -27.50
CA LEU A 32 -41.58 -51.26 -26.01
C LEU A 32 -40.59 -52.42 -25.58
N GLU A 33 -40.06 -52.65 -24.37
CA GLU A 33 -40.19 -52.14 -23.00
C GLU A 33 -38.90 -52.52 -22.18
N ARG A 34 -38.61 -51.85 -21.04
CA ARG A 34 -37.83 -52.34 -19.84
C ARG A 34 -36.29 -52.58 -19.97
N ASN A 35 -35.46 -52.45 -18.92
CA ASN A 35 -35.68 -51.95 -17.55
C ASN A 35 -34.39 -51.49 -16.81
N GLN A 36 -34.60 -50.63 -15.78
CA GLN A 36 -33.78 -50.44 -14.56
C GLN A 36 -32.34 -49.88 -14.62
N PHE A 37 -32.23 -48.62 -14.18
CA PHE A 37 -31.18 -48.10 -13.28
C PHE A 37 -31.86 -47.50 -12.03
N PRO A 38 -31.17 -47.34 -10.88
CA PRO A 38 -30.77 -45.97 -10.52
C PRO A 38 -29.44 -45.83 -9.73
N VAL A 39 -28.75 -44.71 -10.01
CA VAL A 39 -28.02 -43.79 -9.10
C VAL A 39 -26.94 -44.33 -8.14
N THR A 40 -25.79 -43.63 -8.15
CA THR A 40 -24.56 -43.85 -7.37
C THR A 40 -24.36 -42.79 -6.26
N ASN A 41 -23.37 -42.99 -5.37
CA ASN A 41 -22.58 -41.89 -4.76
C ASN A 41 -21.33 -42.39 -3.99
N ASN A 42 -20.13 -41.98 -4.44
CA ASN A 42 -18.90 -41.59 -3.67
C ASN A 42 -18.29 -42.50 -2.55
N PRO A 43 -17.05 -42.22 -2.05
CA PRO A 43 -15.87 -41.54 -2.64
C PRO A 43 -14.52 -42.28 -2.40
N MET A 44 -13.39 -41.63 -2.73
CA MET A 44 -11.99 -42.15 -2.71
C MET A 44 -11.34 -42.37 -1.32
N LYS A 45 -10.10 -42.91 -1.34
CA LYS A 45 -8.97 -42.41 -0.52
C LYS A 45 -7.58 -42.71 -1.14
N ILE A 46 -6.73 -41.67 -1.27
CA ILE A 46 -5.36 -41.50 -0.68
C ILE A 46 -4.43 -42.76 -0.71
N ASN A 47 -3.16 -42.79 -1.18
CA ASN A 47 -2.05 -41.80 -1.25
C ASN A 47 -0.95 -42.20 -2.30
N HIS A 48 0.16 -41.45 -2.43
CA HIS A 48 1.30 -41.82 -3.32
C HIS A 48 2.73 -41.55 -2.74
N ARG A 49 3.82 -42.10 -3.32
CA ARG A 49 5.23 -41.98 -2.79
C ARG A 49 6.37 -42.31 -3.80
N LEU A 50 7.42 -41.47 -3.89
CA LEU A 50 8.80 -41.70 -4.46
C LEU A 50 8.92 -41.98 -6.00
N VAL A 51 9.76 -41.28 -6.82
CA VAL A 51 11.26 -41.32 -7.06
C VAL A 51 11.68 -42.55 -7.93
N ASP A 52 12.45 -42.49 -9.04
CA ASP A 52 13.82 -41.91 -9.24
C ASP A 52 14.26 -41.52 -10.71
N VAL A 53 15.58 -41.44 -11.00
CA VAL A 53 16.32 -40.73 -12.10
C VAL A 53 17.07 -41.63 -13.13
N SER A 54 17.36 -41.17 -14.39
CA SER A 54 18.70 -41.24 -15.06
C SER A 54 18.84 -40.95 -16.61
N THR A 55 19.74 -40.01 -16.95
CA THR A 55 20.76 -39.96 -18.05
C THR A 55 20.56 -40.45 -19.51
N SER A 56 21.05 -39.69 -20.51
CA SER A 56 22.33 -39.95 -21.23
C SER A 56 22.61 -38.92 -22.38
N SER A 57 23.76 -39.00 -23.08
CA SER A 57 24.31 -37.89 -23.89
C SER A 57 25.02 -38.29 -25.22
N LYS A 58 25.07 -37.36 -26.20
CA LYS A 58 26.24 -36.98 -27.06
C LYS A 58 25.87 -36.22 -28.34
N GLY A 59 26.76 -35.31 -28.77
CA GLY A 59 26.90 -34.85 -30.17
C GLY A 59 26.95 -33.33 -30.35
N SER A 60 28.02 -32.81 -30.95
CA SER A 60 28.17 -31.37 -31.26
C SER A 60 28.52 -31.12 -32.73
N VAL A 61 27.98 -30.04 -33.29
CA VAL A 61 28.42 -29.40 -34.55
C VAL A 61 28.47 -27.89 -34.34
N THR A 62 29.30 -27.20 -35.13
CA THR A 62 29.84 -25.86 -34.87
C THR A 62 28.82 -24.72 -34.86
N VAL A 63 29.07 -23.74 -33.98
CA VAL A 63 28.39 -22.43 -33.95
C VAL A 63 28.54 -21.68 -35.28
N MET A 64 27.44 -21.07 -35.74
CA MET A 64 27.45 -19.93 -36.65
C MET A 64 26.55 -18.84 -36.04
N ASN A 65 26.96 -17.58 -36.11
CA ASN A 65 26.35 -16.50 -35.33
C ASN A 65 24.93 -16.16 -35.80
N ILE A 66 23.93 -16.43 -34.96
CA ILE A 66 22.71 -15.62 -34.83
C ILE A 66 22.51 -15.43 -33.33
N MET A 67 22.89 -14.25 -32.82
CA MET A 67 22.67 -13.84 -31.42
C MET A 67 22.09 -12.43 -31.30
N ASN A 68 21.59 -11.91 -32.43
CA ASN A 68 20.60 -10.85 -32.49
C ASN A 68 19.25 -11.49 -32.89
N ASP A 69 18.15 -10.74 -32.79
CA ASP A 69 16.77 -11.16 -33.09
C ASP A 69 16.10 -12.04 -32.01
N ILE A 70 16.36 -11.70 -30.73
CA ILE A 70 15.35 -11.84 -29.67
C ILE A 70 14.67 -10.46 -29.46
N GLU A 71 14.10 -9.91 -30.54
CA GLU A 71 13.15 -8.80 -30.42
C GLU A 71 11.82 -9.35 -29.90
N GLY A 72 11.74 -9.38 -28.57
CA GLY A 72 10.63 -9.92 -27.79
C GLY A 72 10.91 -9.68 -26.31
N ASN A 73 11.47 -8.50 -26.01
CA ASN A 73 11.93 -8.13 -24.68
C ASN A 73 10.75 -7.91 -23.74
N LEU A 74 10.26 -9.00 -23.15
CA LEU A 74 9.62 -8.89 -21.85
C LEU A 74 10.65 -8.24 -20.89
N GLY A 75 10.33 -7.03 -20.41
CA GLY A 75 10.84 -6.57 -19.13
C GLY A 75 10.66 -7.68 -18.09
N PRO A 76 11.61 -7.81 -17.14
CA PRO A 76 11.74 -9.04 -16.39
C PRO A 76 10.44 -9.38 -15.67
N ILE A 77 10.07 -10.66 -15.66
CA ILE A 77 8.88 -11.15 -14.93
C ILE A 77 8.95 -10.81 -13.42
N LEU A 78 10.13 -10.41 -12.94
CA LEU A 78 10.40 -9.80 -11.64
C LEU A 78 9.59 -8.53 -11.37
N ASP A 79 9.31 -7.67 -12.36
CA ASP A 79 8.50 -6.45 -12.20
C ASP A 79 7.11 -6.78 -11.63
N TYR A 80 6.55 -7.92 -12.04
CA TYR A 80 5.29 -8.47 -11.52
C TYR A 80 5.49 -9.47 -10.38
N ALA A 81 6.72 -9.86 -10.03
CA ALA A 81 7.00 -10.66 -8.86
C ALA A 81 6.93 -9.84 -7.56
N GLU A 82 7.22 -8.54 -7.62
CA GLU A 82 7.26 -7.66 -6.44
C GLU A 82 5.93 -6.93 -6.14
N GLU A 83 5.00 -6.79 -7.10
CA GLU A 83 3.64 -6.26 -6.82
C GLU A 83 2.92 -7.03 -5.69
N PRO A 84 2.04 -6.41 -4.88
CA PRO A 84 1.22 -7.15 -3.92
C PRO A 84 0.28 -8.16 -4.61
N LEU A 85 -0.06 -9.25 -3.91
CA LEU A 85 -1.05 -10.22 -4.41
C LEU A 85 -2.44 -9.59 -4.37
N LEU A 86 -3.05 -9.39 -5.54
CA LEU A 86 -4.34 -8.68 -5.65
C LEU A 86 -5.54 -9.62 -5.45
N PRO A 87 -6.64 -9.14 -4.82
CA PRO A 87 -7.94 -9.83 -4.84
C PRO A 87 -8.42 -10.09 -6.27
N LEU A 88 -9.23 -11.14 -6.48
CA LEU A 88 -9.57 -11.69 -7.79
C LEU A 88 -10.13 -10.63 -8.74
N TYR A 89 -11.03 -9.78 -8.25
CA TYR A 89 -11.62 -8.70 -9.05
C TYR A 89 -10.54 -7.71 -9.56
N LYS A 90 -9.61 -7.29 -8.69
CA LYS A 90 -8.48 -6.41 -9.07
C LYS A 90 -7.43 -7.15 -9.91
N ALA A 91 -7.25 -8.45 -9.72
CA ALA A 91 -6.35 -9.29 -10.52
C ALA A 91 -6.86 -9.54 -11.95
N CYS A 92 -8.18 -9.52 -12.16
CA CYS A 92 -8.84 -9.70 -13.44
C CYS A 92 -9.26 -8.41 -14.16
N ALA A 93 -9.16 -7.22 -13.53
CA ALA A 93 -9.60 -5.95 -14.14
C ALA A 93 -8.97 -5.65 -15.52
N SER A 94 -7.71 -6.03 -15.74
CA SER A 94 -7.03 -5.91 -17.05
C SER A 94 -7.55 -6.88 -18.13
N LEU A 95 -8.45 -7.81 -17.77
CA LEU A 95 -9.05 -8.80 -18.66
C LEU A 95 -10.53 -8.51 -18.97
N GLU A 96 -11.21 -7.64 -18.24
CA GLU A 96 -12.63 -7.30 -18.50
C GLU A 96 -12.80 -6.61 -19.86
N ASN A 97 -11.80 -5.85 -20.31
CA ASN A 97 -11.74 -5.27 -21.66
C ASN A 97 -11.35 -6.27 -22.77
N ILE A 98 -11.17 -7.55 -22.43
CA ILE A 98 -10.66 -8.61 -23.32
C ILE A 98 -11.61 -9.81 -23.35
N ILE A 99 -12.44 -9.99 -22.32
CA ILE A 99 -13.25 -11.20 -22.08
C ILE A 99 -14.68 -10.77 -21.71
N ASP A 100 -15.62 -10.94 -22.65
CA ASP A 100 -17.06 -10.70 -22.43
C ASP A 100 -17.59 -11.42 -21.17
N ASP A 101 -18.58 -10.83 -20.50
CA ASP A 101 -19.22 -11.34 -19.28
C ASP A 101 -18.27 -11.63 -18.08
N LEU A 102 -16.96 -11.35 -18.15
CA LEU A 102 -15.98 -11.77 -17.13
C LEU A 102 -16.34 -11.35 -15.70
N SER A 103 -16.88 -10.14 -15.49
CA SER A 103 -17.33 -9.68 -14.16
C SER A 103 -18.42 -10.56 -13.54
N THR A 104 -19.31 -11.10 -14.36
CA THR A 104 -20.34 -12.09 -13.93
C THR A 104 -19.67 -13.39 -13.51
N TYR A 105 -18.66 -13.85 -14.26
CA TYR A 105 -17.93 -15.08 -13.95
C TYR A 105 -17.01 -14.93 -12.73
N ILE A 106 -16.37 -13.77 -12.52
CA ILE A 106 -15.64 -13.45 -11.28
C ILE A 106 -16.59 -13.55 -10.08
N LYS A 107 -17.78 -12.94 -10.19
CA LYS A 107 -18.78 -13.02 -9.13
C LYS A 107 -19.22 -14.46 -8.87
N MET A 108 -19.55 -15.24 -9.89
CA MET A 108 -19.87 -16.66 -9.73
C MET A 108 -18.74 -17.46 -9.05
N ALA A 109 -17.48 -17.18 -9.40
CA ALA A 109 -16.33 -17.85 -8.78
C ALA A 109 -16.13 -17.50 -7.30
N LEU A 110 -16.50 -16.29 -6.89
CA LEU A 110 -16.50 -15.84 -5.49
C LEU A 110 -17.71 -16.41 -4.73
N ASP A 111 -18.93 -16.26 -5.28
CA ASP A 111 -20.19 -16.74 -4.70
C ASP A 111 -20.22 -18.28 -4.51
N GLU A 112 -19.54 -19.03 -5.38
CA GLU A 112 -19.34 -20.49 -5.24
C GLU A 112 -18.15 -20.90 -4.36
N THR A 113 -17.26 -19.97 -3.98
CA THR A 113 -16.10 -20.29 -3.14
C THR A 113 -16.53 -20.27 -1.67
N PRO A 114 -16.24 -21.34 -0.89
CA PRO A 114 -16.57 -21.36 0.54
C PRO A 114 -15.90 -20.21 1.31
N GLU A 115 -16.61 -19.62 2.28
CA GLU A 115 -16.10 -18.58 3.21
C GLU A 115 -14.77 -18.97 3.87
N LYS A 116 -14.52 -20.27 4.01
CA LYS A 116 -13.23 -20.84 4.39
C LYS A 116 -12.82 -21.90 3.37
N PRO A 117 -11.97 -21.58 2.39
CA PRO A 117 -11.48 -22.55 1.40
C PRO A 117 -10.64 -23.67 2.03
N PHE A 118 -10.43 -24.72 1.24
CA PHE A 118 -9.51 -25.80 1.55
C PHE A 118 -8.04 -25.40 1.31
N ASP A 119 -7.11 -26.30 1.69
CA ASP A 119 -5.69 -26.27 1.30
C ASP A 119 -4.97 -24.92 1.56
N GLU A 120 -5.37 -24.22 2.62
CA GLU A 120 -4.81 -22.93 3.11
C GLU A 120 -4.81 -21.78 2.08
N LEU A 121 -5.72 -21.84 1.10
CA LEU A 121 -5.97 -20.76 0.15
C LEU A 121 -6.86 -19.65 0.75
N THR A 122 -6.62 -18.40 0.33
CA THR A 122 -7.59 -17.32 0.52
C THR A 122 -8.81 -17.51 -0.38
N ILE A 123 -9.89 -16.77 -0.11
CA ILE A 123 -11.10 -16.75 -0.95
C ILE A 123 -10.71 -16.39 -2.40
N ASP A 124 -9.89 -15.35 -2.60
CA ASP A 124 -9.43 -14.94 -3.93
C ASP A 124 -8.55 -15.96 -4.65
N GLU A 125 -7.64 -16.64 -3.93
CA GLU A 125 -6.79 -17.70 -4.50
C GLU A 125 -7.62 -18.92 -4.93
N SER A 126 -8.58 -19.33 -4.08
CA SER A 126 -9.54 -20.39 -4.40
C SER A 126 -10.45 -20.01 -5.55
N ALA A 127 -10.98 -18.79 -5.54
CA ALA A 127 -11.85 -18.27 -6.58
C ALA A 127 -11.11 -18.05 -7.92
N ALA A 128 -9.80 -17.77 -7.91
CA ALA A 128 -9.00 -17.69 -9.13
C ALA A 128 -8.93 -19.04 -9.86
N ILE A 129 -8.79 -20.14 -9.10
CA ILE A 129 -8.85 -21.51 -9.60
C ILE A 129 -10.27 -21.87 -10.02
N ARG A 130 -11.29 -21.44 -9.27
CA ARG A 130 -12.69 -21.66 -9.63
C ARG A 130 -13.05 -20.97 -10.95
N LEU A 131 -12.71 -19.69 -11.10
CA LEU A 131 -12.88 -18.89 -12.31
C LEU A 131 -12.18 -19.51 -13.54
N TYR A 132 -11.03 -20.16 -13.31
CA TYR A 132 -10.31 -20.90 -14.35
C TYR A 132 -11.08 -22.12 -14.89
N THR A 133 -12.04 -22.63 -14.13
CA THR A 133 -12.73 -23.91 -14.35
C THR A 133 -14.25 -23.82 -14.48
N LEU A 134 -14.87 -22.64 -14.26
CA LEU A 134 -16.30 -22.43 -14.48
C LEU A 134 -16.75 -22.83 -15.89
N GLU A 135 -18.01 -23.22 -16.06
CA GLU A 135 -18.60 -23.41 -17.39
C GLU A 135 -19.08 -22.07 -17.99
N TRP A 136 -18.60 -21.74 -19.19
CA TRP A 136 -18.91 -20.47 -19.87
C TRP A 136 -19.94 -20.68 -20.99
N LYS A 137 -20.95 -19.79 -21.10
CA LYS A 137 -21.95 -19.78 -22.19
C LYS A 137 -21.31 -19.81 -23.58
N LYS A 138 -20.17 -19.15 -23.72
CA LYS A 138 -19.30 -19.15 -24.91
C LYS A 138 -17.96 -19.82 -24.56
N PRO A 139 -17.81 -21.15 -24.63
CA PRO A 139 -16.61 -21.83 -24.11
C PRO A 139 -15.30 -21.41 -24.80
N TYR A 140 -15.35 -20.97 -26.06
CA TYR A 140 -14.18 -20.47 -26.80
C TYR A 140 -13.72 -19.06 -26.41
N GLU A 141 -14.59 -18.28 -25.78
CA GLU A 141 -14.31 -16.93 -25.25
C GLU A 141 -14.09 -16.94 -23.72
N SER A 142 -14.08 -18.13 -23.09
CA SER A 142 -13.77 -18.29 -21.67
C SER A 142 -12.35 -17.84 -21.30
N LEU A 143 -12.16 -17.44 -20.04
CA LEU A 143 -10.83 -17.18 -19.47
C LEU A 143 -9.87 -18.35 -19.68
N TYR A 144 -10.33 -19.59 -19.48
CA TYR A 144 -9.59 -20.82 -19.80
C TYR A 144 -9.10 -20.83 -21.24
N SER A 145 -10.01 -20.66 -22.21
CA SER A 145 -9.73 -20.72 -23.65
C SER A 145 -8.78 -19.61 -24.08
N MET A 146 -9.06 -18.37 -23.67
CA MET A 146 -8.34 -17.19 -24.10
C MET A 146 -6.94 -17.15 -23.50
N LEU A 147 -6.76 -17.45 -22.21
CA LEU A 147 -5.43 -17.60 -21.62
C LEU A 147 -4.64 -18.75 -22.28
N ASN A 148 -5.26 -19.90 -22.53
CA ASN A 148 -4.60 -21.02 -23.20
C ASN A 148 -4.30 -20.81 -24.68
N ARG A 149 -4.97 -19.87 -25.35
CA ARG A 149 -4.62 -19.41 -26.69
C ARG A 149 -3.39 -18.51 -26.62
N THR A 150 -3.44 -17.48 -25.78
CA THR A 150 -2.36 -16.51 -25.57
C THR A 150 -1.05 -17.17 -25.12
N LEU A 151 -1.09 -18.13 -24.20
CA LEU A 151 0.08 -18.90 -23.74
C LEU A 151 0.76 -19.75 -24.84
N LYS A 152 0.08 -19.98 -25.96
CA LYS A 152 0.60 -20.74 -27.12
C LYS A 152 1.02 -19.84 -28.28
N GLU A 153 0.83 -18.52 -28.16
CA GLU A 153 1.33 -17.57 -29.15
C GLU A 153 2.84 -17.33 -29.01
N GLN A 154 3.48 -16.94 -30.13
CA GLN A 154 4.91 -16.60 -30.13
C GLN A 154 5.18 -15.23 -29.49
N SER A 155 4.29 -14.24 -29.70
CA SER A 155 4.38 -12.95 -29.03
C SER A 155 3.98 -13.08 -27.56
N ARG A 156 4.95 -12.86 -26.67
CA ARG A 156 4.74 -12.91 -25.22
C ARG A 156 4.13 -11.65 -24.64
N GLU A 157 4.15 -10.52 -25.36
CA GLU A 157 3.56 -9.26 -24.89
C GLU A 157 2.05 -9.38 -24.66
N LYS A 158 1.36 -10.21 -25.45
CA LYS A 158 -0.06 -10.51 -25.28
C LYS A 158 -0.41 -11.15 -23.93
N LEU A 159 0.57 -11.66 -23.18
CA LEU A 159 0.37 -12.16 -21.82
C LEU A 159 0.31 -11.04 -20.78
N ARG A 160 0.78 -9.81 -21.06
CA ARG A 160 0.80 -8.70 -20.09
C ARG A 160 -0.56 -8.45 -19.39
N PRO A 161 -1.72 -8.43 -20.09
CA PRO A 161 -3.02 -8.26 -19.44
C PRO A 161 -3.39 -9.40 -18.48
N TYR A 162 -2.81 -10.59 -18.65
CA TYR A 162 -3.04 -11.75 -17.80
C TYR A 162 -2.08 -11.83 -16.61
N PHE A 163 -1.02 -11.02 -16.53
CA PHE A 163 0.04 -11.20 -15.52
C PHE A 163 -0.46 -11.11 -14.07
N LYS A 164 -1.38 -10.20 -13.75
CA LYS A 164 -1.94 -10.05 -12.40
C LYS A 164 -2.79 -11.26 -11.98
N TYR A 165 -3.69 -11.72 -12.87
CA TYR A 165 -4.44 -12.97 -12.69
C TYR A 165 -3.53 -14.21 -12.63
N LEU A 166 -2.50 -14.27 -13.49
CA LEU A 166 -1.52 -15.36 -13.52
C LEU A 166 -0.72 -15.44 -12.22
N LYS A 167 -0.39 -14.30 -11.60
CA LYS A 167 0.25 -14.27 -10.29
C LYS A 167 -0.65 -14.90 -9.24
N LEU A 168 -1.91 -14.45 -9.14
CA LEU A 168 -2.89 -14.99 -8.21
C LEU A 168 -3.10 -16.50 -8.39
N LEU A 169 -3.30 -16.95 -9.64
CA LEU A 169 -3.46 -18.37 -9.98
C LEU A 169 -2.19 -19.19 -9.67
N LEU A 170 -1.00 -18.68 -9.97
CA LEU A 170 0.26 -19.40 -9.69
C LEU A 170 0.56 -19.46 -8.19
N THR A 171 0.34 -18.39 -7.42
CA THR A 171 0.50 -18.40 -5.95
C THR A 171 -0.45 -19.40 -5.30
N ALA A 172 -1.72 -19.43 -5.74
CA ALA A 172 -2.68 -20.44 -5.31
C ALA A 172 -2.19 -21.87 -5.63
N LEU A 173 -1.78 -22.12 -6.89
CA LEU A 173 -1.27 -23.43 -7.31
C LEU A 173 0.02 -23.85 -6.57
N VAL A 174 0.89 -22.92 -6.18
CA VAL A 174 2.11 -23.24 -5.42
C VAL A 174 1.76 -23.84 -4.05
N LYS A 175 0.77 -23.26 -3.35
CA LYS A 175 0.29 -23.72 -2.03
C LYS A 175 -0.38 -25.10 -2.09
N LEU A 176 -1.10 -25.40 -3.16
CA LEU A 176 -1.85 -26.66 -3.29
C LEU A 176 -0.97 -27.91 -3.20
N PRO A 177 -1.48 -29.02 -2.63
CA PRO A 177 -0.73 -30.26 -2.48
C PRO A 177 -0.30 -30.82 -3.84
N CYS A 178 1.01 -31.03 -3.97
CA CYS A 178 1.60 -31.73 -5.10
C CYS A 178 1.24 -33.23 -5.05
N ILE A 179 0.67 -33.76 -6.14
CA ILE A 179 0.42 -35.20 -6.25
C ILE A 179 1.77 -35.90 -6.55
N PRO A 180 2.24 -36.87 -5.74
CA PRO A 180 3.45 -37.62 -6.05
C PRO A 180 3.22 -38.53 -7.27
N PRO A 181 4.26 -38.92 -8.03
CA PRO A 181 4.17 -39.13 -9.47
C PRO A 181 3.17 -40.21 -9.90
N LEU A 182 2.04 -39.77 -10.43
CA LEU A 182 0.98 -40.57 -11.05
C LEU A 182 0.90 -40.26 -12.54
N SER A 183 0.41 -41.22 -13.34
CA SER A 183 0.00 -40.95 -14.71
C SER A 183 -1.29 -40.14 -14.67
N VAL A 184 -1.23 -38.84 -15.01
CA VAL A 184 -2.41 -38.01 -15.27
C VAL A 184 -2.74 -38.04 -16.75
N TRP A 185 -4.02 -37.91 -17.11
CA TRP A 185 -4.49 -38.18 -18.47
C TRP A 185 -5.27 -37.00 -19.05
N ARG A 186 -5.17 -36.81 -20.37
CA ARG A 186 -5.89 -35.76 -21.11
C ARG A 186 -6.24 -36.21 -22.53
N GLY A 187 -7.52 -36.18 -22.85
CA GLY A 187 -8.03 -36.40 -24.20
C GLY A 187 -7.96 -35.15 -25.08
N VAL A 188 -7.80 -35.35 -26.40
CA VAL A 188 -7.93 -34.33 -27.43
C VAL A 188 -8.57 -34.96 -28.68
N THR A 189 -9.63 -34.35 -29.21
CA THR A 189 -10.37 -34.79 -30.42
C THR A 189 -9.65 -34.47 -31.75
N LYS A 190 -8.31 -34.63 -31.77
CA LYS A 190 -7.46 -34.52 -32.96
C LYS A 190 -6.36 -35.58 -32.91
N ASN A 191 -5.90 -36.08 -34.05
CA ASN A 191 -4.65 -36.86 -34.13
C ASN A 191 -3.45 -35.89 -34.08
N LEU A 192 -2.58 -36.07 -33.07
CA LEU A 192 -1.38 -35.27 -32.85
C LEU A 192 -0.07 -36.10 -32.93
N SER A 193 -0.15 -37.38 -33.30
CA SER A 193 0.99 -38.33 -33.32
C SER A 193 2.22 -37.84 -34.12
N THR A 194 1.99 -37.07 -35.18
CA THR A 194 3.06 -36.48 -36.00
C THR A 194 3.78 -35.30 -35.35
N GLN A 195 3.19 -34.70 -34.29
CA GLN A 195 3.74 -33.56 -33.55
C GLN A 195 4.53 -34.00 -32.31
N PHE A 196 4.40 -35.25 -31.87
CA PHE A 196 5.09 -35.82 -30.70
C PHE A 196 5.83 -37.12 -31.07
N PRO A 197 6.95 -37.06 -31.81
CA PRO A 197 7.78 -38.25 -32.08
C PRO A 197 8.45 -38.77 -30.79
N PRO A 198 8.54 -40.09 -30.54
CA PRO A 198 9.28 -40.63 -29.41
C PRO A 198 10.73 -40.15 -29.37
N GLY A 199 11.21 -39.83 -28.16
CA GLY A 199 12.54 -39.28 -27.91
C GLY A 199 12.64 -37.75 -28.04
N THR A 200 11.59 -37.03 -28.46
CA THR A 200 11.63 -35.56 -28.45
C THR A 200 11.28 -34.99 -27.08
N THR A 201 11.87 -33.83 -26.76
CA THR A 201 11.46 -32.99 -25.63
C THR A 201 10.43 -31.97 -26.12
N VAL A 202 9.32 -31.84 -25.41
CA VAL A 202 8.26 -30.85 -25.65
C VAL A 202 8.10 -29.94 -24.43
N VAL A 203 7.77 -28.68 -24.65
CA VAL A 203 7.56 -27.69 -23.58
C VAL A 203 6.08 -27.33 -23.52
N TRP A 204 5.45 -27.64 -22.40
CA TRP A 204 4.01 -27.54 -22.22
C TRP A 204 3.63 -26.16 -21.68
N TRP A 205 3.20 -25.26 -22.57
CA TRP A 205 3.00 -23.84 -22.24
C TRP A 205 1.61 -23.45 -21.71
N GLY A 206 0.58 -24.26 -21.91
CA GLY A 206 -0.79 -23.97 -21.43
C GLY A 206 -1.12 -24.69 -20.14
N PHE A 207 -1.76 -24.01 -19.17
CA PHE A 207 -2.37 -24.66 -18.01
C PHE A 207 -3.37 -25.72 -18.50
N SER A 208 -3.05 -26.99 -18.29
CA SER A 208 -3.88 -28.07 -18.81
C SER A 208 -4.46 -28.90 -17.69
N SER A 209 -5.79 -28.83 -17.61
CA SER A 209 -6.66 -29.80 -16.96
C SER A 209 -6.30 -31.22 -17.42
N CYS A 210 -5.84 -32.02 -16.48
CA CYS A 210 -5.66 -33.46 -16.62
C CYS A 210 -6.41 -34.12 -15.46
N THR A 211 -6.92 -35.32 -15.66
CA THR A 211 -7.57 -36.10 -14.58
C THR A 211 -6.66 -37.24 -14.12
N THR A 212 -6.75 -37.62 -12.85
CA THR A 212 -6.20 -38.90 -12.35
C THR A 212 -7.11 -40.10 -12.67
N GLU A 213 -8.38 -39.88 -13.01
CA GLU A 213 -9.40 -40.92 -13.16
C GLU A 213 -9.74 -41.19 -14.63
N MET A 214 -9.42 -42.39 -15.13
CA MET A 214 -9.66 -42.78 -16.53
C MET A 214 -11.16 -42.72 -16.91
N THR A 215 -12.05 -42.96 -15.95
CA THR A 215 -13.51 -42.93 -16.12
C THR A 215 -14.05 -41.55 -16.53
N VAL A 216 -13.35 -40.47 -16.20
CA VAL A 216 -13.71 -39.10 -16.63
C VAL A 216 -13.47 -38.92 -18.13
N LEU A 217 -12.53 -39.66 -18.73
CA LEU A 217 -12.30 -39.68 -20.18
C LEU A 217 -13.32 -40.54 -20.93
N ASP A 218 -13.76 -41.65 -20.33
CA ASP A 218 -14.76 -42.57 -20.88
C ASP A 218 -16.18 -41.96 -20.94
N ASN A 219 -16.47 -40.94 -20.11
CA ASN A 219 -17.74 -40.20 -20.09
C ASN A 219 -17.95 -39.24 -21.29
N ASN A 220 -17.44 -39.61 -22.48
CA ASN A 220 -17.57 -38.94 -23.78
C ASN A 220 -16.99 -37.51 -23.93
N MET A 221 -16.93 -36.68 -22.87
CA MET A 221 -16.73 -35.23 -23.00
C MET A 221 -15.31 -34.81 -23.44
N TYR A 222 -14.26 -35.51 -23.01
CA TYR A 222 -12.88 -35.07 -23.21
C TYR A 222 -12.10 -35.77 -24.33
N LEU A 223 -12.41 -37.03 -24.64
CA LEU A 223 -11.68 -37.83 -25.65
C LEU A 223 -12.53 -38.10 -26.91
N GLY A 224 -13.84 -38.29 -26.75
CA GLY A 224 -14.77 -38.66 -27.83
C GLY A 224 -14.66 -40.13 -28.26
N ASN A 225 -15.75 -40.68 -28.81
CA ASN A 225 -15.85 -42.13 -29.07
C ASN A 225 -15.47 -42.54 -30.50
N THR A 226 -15.43 -41.60 -31.45
CA THR A 226 -15.16 -41.87 -32.86
C THR A 226 -14.35 -40.74 -33.50
N GLY A 227 -13.55 -41.08 -34.51
CA GLY A 227 -12.72 -40.12 -35.25
C GLY A 227 -11.38 -39.81 -34.60
N ASN A 228 -10.48 -39.22 -35.40
CA ASN A 228 -9.07 -38.98 -35.08
C ASN A 228 -8.88 -38.26 -33.73
N ARG A 229 -8.44 -38.97 -32.70
CA ARG A 229 -8.26 -38.48 -31.33
C ARG A 229 -6.94 -38.95 -30.72
N THR A 230 -6.45 -38.17 -29.77
CA THR A 230 -5.19 -38.39 -29.04
C THR A 230 -5.47 -38.45 -27.54
N LEU A 231 -4.95 -39.47 -26.87
CA LEU A 231 -4.90 -39.57 -25.42
C LEU A 231 -3.46 -39.35 -24.95
N PHE A 232 -3.23 -38.29 -24.20
CA PHE A 232 -1.96 -38.09 -23.50
C PHE A 232 -1.98 -38.84 -22.17
N SER A 233 -0.91 -39.60 -21.94
CA SER A 233 -0.56 -40.21 -20.66
C SER A 233 0.67 -39.47 -20.13
N VAL A 234 0.55 -38.77 -18.99
CA VAL A 234 1.62 -37.90 -18.49
C VAL A 234 2.09 -38.40 -17.13
N GLU A 235 3.30 -38.96 -17.07
CA GLU A 235 4.01 -39.14 -15.80
C GLU A 235 4.48 -37.77 -15.30
N ALA A 236 3.66 -37.13 -14.46
CA ALA A 236 3.93 -35.81 -13.91
C ALA A 236 4.66 -35.88 -12.56
N ILE A 237 5.38 -34.82 -12.22
CA ILE A 237 6.25 -34.73 -11.02
C ILE A 237 5.81 -33.60 -10.08
N ASN A 238 5.32 -32.48 -10.60
CA ASN A 238 4.92 -31.30 -9.80
C ASN A 238 3.43 -30.91 -9.92
N ALA A 239 2.61 -31.83 -10.44
CA ALA A 239 1.20 -31.59 -10.75
C ALA A 239 0.37 -31.25 -9.50
N ARG A 240 -0.55 -30.29 -9.62
CA ARG A 240 -1.34 -29.74 -8.51
C ARG A 240 -2.79 -30.16 -8.64
N THR A 241 -3.32 -30.90 -7.66
CA THR A 241 -4.76 -31.20 -7.62
C THR A 241 -5.52 -29.92 -7.32
N ILE A 242 -6.56 -29.63 -8.10
CA ILE A 242 -7.46 -28.50 -7.88
C ILE A 242 -8.87 -28.95 -7.51
N ARG A 243 -9.09 -30.24 -7.20
CA ARG A 243 -10.42 -30.82 -6.95
C ARG A 243 -11.29 -30.00 -5.98
N ASN A 244 -10.70 -29.52 -4.88
CA ASN A 244 -11.42 -28.78 -3.84
C ASN A 244 -11.80 -27.33 -4.24
N HIS A 245 -11.23 -26.82 -5.34
CA HIS A 245 -11.32 -25.43 -5.78
C HIS A 245 -11.89 -25.26 -7.19
N SER A 246 -11.82 -26.31 -8.02
CA SER A 246 -12.47 -26.37 -9.33
C SER A 246 -14.01 -26.30 -9.20
N HIS A 247 -14.67 -25.76 -10.22
CA HIS A 247 -16.12 -25.91 -10.41
C HIS A 247 -16.51 -27.40 -10.44
N PHE A 248 -15.71 -28.23 -11.11
CA PHE A 248 -15.93 -29.66 -11.30
C PHE A 248 -15.31 -30.51 -10.17
N VAL A 249 -15.81 -30.31 -8.94
CA VAL A 249 -15.29 -30.94 -7.70
C VAL A 249 -15.27 -32.49 -7.69
N ASN A 250 -15.86 -33.14 -8.70
CA ASN A 250 -15.92 -34.60 -8.84
C ASN A 250 -15.03 -35.17 -9.97
N GLU A 251 -14.35 -34.33 -10.79
CA GLU A 251 -13.63 -34.80 -12.00
C GLU A 251 -12.12 -35.06 -11.79
N ASP A 252 -11.66 -35.01 -10.55
CA ASP A 252 -10.26 -35.29 -10.18
C ASP A 252 -9.25 -34.41 -10.93
N GLU A 253 -9.62 -33.14 -11.09
CA GLU A 253 -8.88 -32.19 -11.92
C GLU A 253 -7.52 -31.81 -11.31
N VAL A 254 -6.51 -31.82 -12.17
CA VAL A 254 -5.10 -31.56 -11.86
C VAL A 254 -4.56 -30.58 -12.91
N LEU A 255 -3.86 -29.54 -12.48
CA LEU A 255 -3.16 -28.61 -13.38
C LEU A 255 -1.66 -28.89 -13.46
N LEU A 256 -1.16 -28.83 -14.69
CA LEU A 256 0.26 -28.78 -15.03
C LEU A 256 0.68 -27.33 -15.30
N LEU A 257 1.82 -26.91 -14.74
CA LEU A 257 2.30 -25.53 -14.82
C LEU A 257 2.87 -25.20 -16.22
N PRO A 258 2.67 -23.97 -16.75
CA PRO A 258 3.33 -23.49 -17.97
C PRO A 258 4.85 -23.65 -17.94
N GLY A 259 5.42 -24.02 -19.09
CA GLY A 259 6.87 -24.24 -19.23
C GLY A 259 7.33 -25.64 -18.79
N THR A 260 6.42 -26.51 -18.31
CA THR A 260 6.74 -27.89 -17.94
C THR A 260 7.34 -28.65 -19.12
N GLN A 261 8.59 -29.10 -18.97
CA GLN A 261 9.28 -29.88 -19.99
C GLN A 261 8.95 -31.38 -19.84
N MET A 262 8.69 -32.06 -20.95
CA MET A 262 8.38 -33.50 -20.99
C MET A 262 9.11 -34.17 -22.15
N ILE A 263 9.53 -35.43 -21.98
CA ILE A 263 10.05 -36.26 -23.07
C ILE A 263 8.98 -37.26 -23.50
N VAL A 264 8.72 -37.33 -24.81
CA VAL A 264 7.86 -38.36 -25.40
C VAL A 264 8.53 -39.73 -25.24
N GLN A 265 8.00 -40.58 -24.36
CA GLN A 265 8.53 -41.92 -24.11
C GLN A 265 8.16 -42.87 -25.26
N SER A 266 6.90 -42.85 -25.69
CA SER A 266 6.37 -43.73 -26.73
C SER A 266 5.08 -43.17 -27.31
N GLN A 267 4.70 -43.68 -28.48
CA GLN A 267 3.35 -43.53 -29.01
C GLN A 267 2.90 -44.81 -29.74
N PHE A 268 1.61 -45.11 -29.69
CA PHE A 268 1.01 -46.21 -30.44
C PHE A 268 -0.48 -45.95 -30.72
N SER A 269 -1.04 -46.69 -31.67
CA SER A 269 -2.45 -46.56 -32.09
C SER A 269 -3.20 -47.84 -31.75
N PRO A 270 -3.89 -47.95 -30.59
CA PRO A 270 -4.65 -49.16 -30.24
C PRO A 270 -5.89 -49.37 -31.12
N ALA A 271 -6.39 -48.30 -31.76
CA ALA A 271 -7.40 -48.34 -32.81
C ALA A 271 -6.92 -47.51 -34.01
N SER A 272 -7.63 -47.58 -35.13
CA SER A 272 -7.32 -46.80 -36.34
C SER A 272 -7.56 -45.29 -36.20
N ASP A 273 -8.30 -44.86 -35.17
CA ASP A 273 -8.69 -43.48 -34.94
C ASP A 273 -8.29 -42.93 -33.54
N LEU A 274 -7.79 -43.78 -32.63
CA LEU A 274 -7.23 -43.38 -31.34
C LEU A 274 -5.72 -43.59 -31.31
N TYR A 275 -4.99 -42.54 -30.95
CA TYR A 275 -3.53 -42.52 -30.71
C TYR A 275 -3.26 -42.29 -29.23
N ILE A 276 -2.38 -43.07 -28.61
CA ILE A 276 -1.91 -42.86 -27.23
C ILE A 276 -0.46 -42.36 -27.29
N ILE A 277 -0.18 -41.27 -26.55
CA ILE A 277 1.13 -40.62 -26.49
C ILE A 277 1.56 -40.55 -25.03
N HIS A 278 2.66 -41.24 -24.70
CA HIS A 278 3.23 -41.25 -23.36
C HIS A 278 4.28 -40.15 -23.22
N LEU A 279 4.05 -39.24 -22.27
CA LEU A 279 4.93 -38.14 -21.90
C LEU A 279 5.46 -38.39 -20.48
N LYS A 280 6.74 -38.13 -20.25
CA LYS A 280 7.34 -38.15 -18.91
C LYS A 280 7.93 -36.79 -18.62
N GLN A 281 7.51 -36.16 -17.53
CA GLN A 281 8.03 -34.87 -17.11
C GLN A 281 9.52 -34.98 -16.79
N VAL A 282 10.30 -34.01 -17.28
CA VAL A 282 11.73 -33.89 -16.99
C VAL A 282 11.88 -33.13 -15.68
N ARG A 283 12.75 -33.60 -14.77
CA ARG A 283 13.16 -32.79 -13.62
C ARG A 283 14.06 -31.64 -14.12
N PRO A 284 13.75 -30.37 -13.83
CA PRO A 284 14.59 -29.26 -14.27
C PRO A 284 15.96 -29.29 -13.59
N GLU A 285 17.04 -29.17 -14.38
CA GLU A 285 18.39 -28.89 -13.85
C GLU A 285 18.59 -27.39 -13.52
N GLN A 286 17.73 -26.52 -14.07
CA GLN A 286 17.50 -25.15 -13.63
C GLN A 286 15.99 -24.86 -13.61
N ILE A 287 15.49 -24.34 -12.49
CA ILE A 287 14.06 -24.10 -12.28
C ILE A 287 13.71 -22.75 -12.91
N LEU A 288 12.89 -22.75 -13.97
CA LEU A 288 12.61 -21.54 -14.76
C LEU A 288 11.51 -20.64 -14.18
N LEU A 289 10.63 -21.16 -13.30
CA LEU A 289 9.54 -20.42 -12.66
C LEU A 289 9.19 -21.03 -11.28
N GLU A 290 10.11 -20.96 -10.31
CA GLU A 290 9.76 -20.98 -8.88
C GLU A 290 10.37 -19.73 -8.22
N PRO A 291 9.65 -19.05 -7.30
CA PRO A 291 10.19 -17.89 -6.61
C PRO A 291 11.33 -18.28 -5.66
N PRO A 292 12.30 -17.37 -5.41
CA PRO A 292 13.45 -17.68 -4.57
C PRO A 292 13.04 -17.83 -3.09
N PHE A 293 13.13 -19.04 -2.57
CA PHE A 293 13.15 -19.30 -1.12
C PHE A 293 14.59 -19.30 -0.61
N GLU A 294 14.92 -18.41 0.33
CA GLU A 294 16.12 -18.55 1.15
C GLU A 294 15.89 -19.59 2.27
N GLY A 295 16.92 -20.39 2.57
CA GLY A 295 16.90 -21.43 3.60
C GLY A 295 16.31 -22.77 3.11
N ALA A 296 17.04 -23.89 3.07
CA ALA A 296 18.27 -24.20 3.79
C ALA A 296 19.07 -25.38 3.16
N TYR A 297 20.13 -25.78 3.87
CA TYR A 297 20.96 -27.01 3.74
C TYR A 297 22.28 -26.98 2.94
N VAL A 298 23.35 -26.67 3.71
CA VAL A 298 24.61 -27.42 3.81
C VAL A 298 25.68 -27.29 2.69
N TYR A 299 26.76 -26.59 3.06
CA TYR A 299 28.12 -26.68 2.50
C TYR A 299 28.74 -28.09 2.68
N PRO A 300 29.60 -28.59 1.76
CA PRO A 300 31.02 -28.27 1.89
C PRO A 300 31.89 -28.19 0.60
N LYS A 301 32.84 -27.24 0.64
CA LYS A 301 34.24 -27.28 0.14
C LYS A 301 34.59 -28.07 -1.15
N ILE A 302 35.30 -27.40 -2.07
CA ILE A 302 36.65 -27.85 -2.51
C ILE A 302 37.48 -26.67 -3.06
N GLN A 303 38.81 -26.80 -2.99
CA GLN A 303 39.78 -25.79 -3.43
C GLN A 303 40.20 -25.98 -4.90
N ARG A 304 40.45 -24.89 -5.66
CA ARG A 304 41.81 -24.48 -6.12
C ARG A 304 41.81 -23.42 -7.22
N GLN A 305 42.68 -22.42 -7.03
CA GLN A 305 43.70 -21.90 -7.97
C GLN A 305 43.52 -22.17 -9.49
N TRP A 306 43.78 -21.16 -10.34
CA TRP A 306 45.10 -20.98 -10.99
C TRP A 306 45.25 -19.58 -11.63
N TYR A 307 46.45 -19.24 -12.10
CA TYR A 307 46.87 -17.87 -12.41
C TYR A 307 47.72 -17.87 -13.70
N ARG A 308 47.43 -17.04 -14.73
CA ARG A 308 48.42 -16.33 -15.60
C ARG A 308 47.86 -15.62 -16.86
N LYS A 309 48.03 -14.29 -16.86
CA LYS A 309 48.69 -13.43 -17.88
C LYS A 309 48.79 -13.91 -19.35
N LYS A 310 48.45 -12.98 -20.26
CA LYS A 310 49.44 -12.40 -21.21
C LYS A 310 49.20 -10.89 -21.42
N ARG A 311 50.08 -10.22 -22.18
CA ARG A 311 50.24 -8.75 -22.31
C ARG A 311 50.37 -8.35 -23.81
N PHE A 312 50.53 -7.04 -24.05
CA PHE A 312 50.91 -6.33 -25.30
C PHE A 312 49.74 -5.97 -26.25
N ALA A 313 49.72 -4.81 -26.94
CA ALA A 313 50.47 -3.55 -26.76
C ALA A 313 49.87 -2.37 -27.60
N ILE A 314 50.34 -1.15 -27.32
CA ILE A 314 49.98 0.13 -27.98
C ILE A 314 50.88 0.38 -29.22
N PRO A 315 50.38 1.12 -30.25
CA PRO A 315 51.19 2.07 -31.00
C PRO A 315 50.61 3.52 -31.00
N ILE A 316 51.46 4.52 -31.31
CA ILE A 316 51.16 5.97 -31.28
C ILE A 316 51.56 6.63 -32.62
N GLY A 317 50.79 7.61 -33.08
CA GLY A 317 51.09 8.50 -34.21
C GLY A 317 49.81 8.95 -34.94
N PHE A 318 49.65 10.18 -35.45
CA PHE A 318 50.64 11.24 -35.73
C PHE A 318 50.06 12.66 -35.52
N LEU A 319 50.93 13.69 -35.59
CA LEU A 319 50.59 15.12 -35.48
C LEU A 319 49.77 15.67 -36.67
N PHE A 320 49.02 16.75 -36.42
CA PHE A 320 49.30 18.05 -37.06
C PHE A 320 48.84 19.24 -36.21
N THR A 321 49.56 20.36 -36.29
CA THR A 321 49.31 21.63 -35.58
C THR A 321 49.19 22.80 -36.57
N LEU A 322 48.48 23.86 -36.18
CA LEU A 322 48.64 25.17 -36.80
C LEU A 322 48.58 26.28 -35.73
N ILE A 323 49.58 27.16 -35.69
CA ILE A 323 49.63 28.34 -34.80
C ILE A 323 50.23 29.51 -35.57
N ILE A 324 49.43 30.58 -35.73
CA ILE A 324 49.82 31.98 -35.96
C ILE A 324 48.64 32.79 -35.38
N GLY A 325 48.72 33.86 -34.59
CA GLY A 325 49.80 34.70 -34.04
C GLY A 325 49.16 36.07 -33.76
N GLY A 326 49.39 36.83 -32.69
CA GLY A 326 50.51 36.87 -31.74
C GLY A 326 51.11 38.28 -31.72
N ILE A 327 50.65 39.17 -30.83
CA ILE A 327 51.20 40.53 -30.57
C ILE A 327 50.98 40.89 -29.09
N ILE A 328 51.95 41.57 -28.47
CA ILE A 328 51.87 42.14 -27.11
C ILE A 328 52.26 43.61 -27.20
N ILE A 329 51.42 44.54 -26.73
CA ILE A 329 51.79 45.95 -26.51
C ILE A 329 51.12 46.50 -25.24
N GLY A 330 51.95 47.08 -24.37
CA GLY A 330 51.73 48.39 -23.72
C GLY A 330 50.51 48.59 -22.82
N SER A 331 50.76 48.79 -21.53
CA SER A 331 49.81 49.37 -20.58
C SER A 331 49.54 50.86 -20.83
N VAL A 332 48.26 51.26 -20.84
CA VAL A 332 47.83 52.65 -20.65
C VAL A 332 46.59 52.67 -19.76
N LEU A 333 46.55 53.60 -18.79
CA LEU A 333 45.40 53.82 -17.92
C LEU A 333 44.23 54.44 -18.72
N GLY A 334 43.05 53.85 -18.63
CA GLY A 334 41.83 54.37 -19.24
C GLY A 334 40.58 53.75 -18.62
N THR A 335 39.85 54.53 -17.81
CA THR A 335 38.61 54.10 -17.16
C THR A 335 37.54 53.76 -18.20
N ARG A 336 37.09 52.49 -18.21
CA ARG A 336 35.85 52.07 -18.87
C ARG A 336 34.78 51.77 -17.81
N PRO A 337 33.48 51.82 -18.15
CA PRO A 337 32.41 51.57 -17.19
C PRO A 337 32.50 50.15 -16.61
N LYS A 338 31.88 49.94 -15.44
CA LYS A 338 31.43 48.59 -15.07
C LYS A 338 30.44 48.13 -16.14
N ILE A 339 30.87 47.25 -17.02
CA ILE A 339 29.95 46.31 -17.64
C ILE A 339 29.45 45.44 -16.48
N HIS A 340 28.15 45.50 -16.18
CA HIS A 340 27.54 44.43 -15.42
C HIS A 340 27.70 43.17 -16.28
N THR A 341 28.50 42.22 -15.80
CA THR A 341 28.39 40.84 -16.25
C THR A 341 26.94 40.45 -16.07
N ALA A 342 26.29 39.98 -17.14
CA ALA A 342 24.97 39.38 -17.00
C ALA A 342 25.03 38.28 -15.94
N ALA A 343 23.98 38.16 -15.13
CA ALA A 343 23.84 37.03 -14.23
C ALA A 343 23.93 35.73 -15.05
N SER A 344 24.57 34.70 -14.50
CA SER A 344 24.63 33.40 -15.14
C SER A 344 23.26 32.73 -14.99
N VAL A 345 22.39 32.94 -15.99
CA VAL A 345 21.02 32.38 -16.04
C VAL A 345 21.04 30.90 -15.68
N CYS A 346 20.13 30.53 -14.80
CA CYS A 346 20.17 29.27 -14.07
C CYS A 346 19.71 28.08 -14.94
N THR A 347 20.63 27.48 -15.69
CA THR A 347 20.28 26.41 -16.65
C THR A 347 19.79 25.09 -16.02
N HIS A 348 19.86 24.93 -14.70
CA HIS A 348 19.43 23.72 -13.97
C HIS A 348 18.87 24.15 -12.60
N PRO A 349 17.59 24.57 -12.51
CA PRO A 349 17.07 25.23 -11.31
C PRO A 349 16.96 24.34 -10.06
N PHE A 350 16.57 23.07 -10.21
CA PHE A 350 16.22 22.22 -9.07
C PHE A 350 17.34 21.29 -8.60
N GLN A 351 17.35 21.03 -7.28
CA GLN A 351 18.12 19.95 -6.68
C GLN A 351 17.45 18.58 -6.94
N ALA A 352 18.09 17.48 -6.51
CA ALA A 352 17.40 16.20 -6.43
C ALA A 352 16.26 16.29 -5.39
N PRO A 353 15.07 15.73 -5.67
CA PRO A 353 13.93 15.90 -4.78
C PRO A 353 14.08 15.13 -3.48
N THR A 354 13.44 15.63 -2.42
CA THR A 354 13.15 14.83 -1.23
C THR A 354 11.78 14.19 -1.39
N THR A 355 11.65 12.90 -1.07
CA THR A 355 10.37 12.18 -1.10
C THR A 355 9.76 12.05 0.29
N TYR A 356 8.43 12.16 0.34
CA TYR A 356 7.62 12.09 1.54
C TYR A 356 6.47 11.12 1.31
N ALA A 357 6.29 10.11 2.16
CA ALA A 357 5.17 9.19 2.02
C ALA A 357 3.85 9.93 2.24
N THR A 358 2.82 9.66 1.44
CA THR A 358 1.50 10.31 1.58
C THR A 358 0.34 9.34 1.75
N GLY A 359 0.47 8.09 1.29
CA GLY A 359 -0.61 7.10 1.34
C GLY A 359 -0.84 6.42 -0.01
N ASN A 360 -1.94 5.69 -0.15
CA ASN A 360 -2.23 4.95 -1.36
C ASN A 360 -2.84 5.86 -2.44
N ASN A 361 -2.22 5.86 -3.63
CA ASN A 361 -2.80 6.43 -4.85
C ASN A 361 -3.04 7.97 -4.76
N PRO A 362 -2.06 8.81 -4.36
CA PRO A 362 -2.23 10.26 -4.30
C PRO A 362 -2.57 10.82 -5.69
N GLN A 363 -3.65 11.61 -5.77
CA GLN A 363 -4.13 12.21 -7.01
C GLN A 363 -3.65 13.66 -7.14
N ALA A 364 -4.05 14.53 -6.22
CA ALA A 364 -3.79 15.97 -6.27
C ALA A 364 -3.21 16.50 -4.96
N ALA A 365 -2.54 17.64 -5.06
CA ALA A 365 -2.13 18.46 -3.93
C ALA A 365 -2.73 19.88 -4.03
N ALA A 366 -2.74 20.59 -2.90
CA ALA A 366 -2.99 22.03 -2.80
C ALA A 366 -2.09 22.65 -1.71
N LEU A 367 -1.70 23.91 -1.87
CA LEU A 367 -0.96 24.69 -0.86
C LEU A 367 -1.90 25.60 -0.07
N GLY A 368 -1.58 25.91 1.19
CA GLY A 368 -2.39 26.80 2.02
C GLY A 368 -1.75 27.16 3.37
N HIS A 369 -2.48 27.90 4.22
CA HIS A 369 -2.04 28.32 5.55
C HIS A 369 -3.14 28.06 6.59
N PHE A 370 -3.08 26.95 7.32
CA PHE A 370 -4.11 26.58 8.32
C PHE A 370 -3.92 27.21 9.71
N MET A 371 -2.74 27.76 10.03
CA MET A 371 -2.40 28.15 11.40
C MET A 371 -2.14 29.65 11.57
N THR A 372 -2.43 30.14 12.79
CA THR A 372 -2.34 31.57 13.18
C THR A 372 -0.92 32.17 13.15
N ASN A 373 0.10 31.36 12.90
CA ASN A 373 1.49 31.74 12.67
C ASN A 373 1.86 31.87 11.17
N ASN A 374 0.91 31.63 10.26
CA ASN A 374 1.11 31.62 8.81
C ASN A 374 2.11 30.54 8.32
N GLU A 375 2.21 29.40 9.02
CA GLU A 375 2.92 28.23 8.49
C GLU A 375 2.26 27.73 7.19
N LEU A 376 3.09 27.35 6.22
CA LEU A 376 2.65 26.79 4.94
C LEU A 376 2.36 25.29 5.11
N VAL A 377 1.35 24.79 4.40
CA VAL A 377 0.94 23.40 4.42
C VAL A 377 0.69 22.86 3.01
N VAL A 378 0.67 21.53 2.90
CA VAL A 378 0.31 20.79 1.69
C VAL A 378 -0.88 19.89 2.03
N GLY A 379 -2.04 20.15 1.43
CA GLY A 379 -3.16 19.20 1.43
C GLY A 379 -2.99 18.22 0.27
N VAL A 380 -3.07 16.91 0.52
CA VAL A 380 -2.90 15.85 -0.50
C VAL A 380 -4.08 14.88 -0.44
N VAL A 381 -4.73 14.62 -1.57
CA VAL A 381 -5.83 13.64 -1.65
C VAL A 381 -5.37 12.27 -2.13
N ASN A 382 -5.64 11.24 -1.34
CA ASN A 382 -5.30 9.84 -1.61
C ASN A 382 -6.57 9.06 -1.99
N SER A 383 -6.69 8.66 -3.26
CA SER A 383 -7.88 7.92 -3.73
C SER A 383 -7.86 6.43 -3.39
N GLY A 384 -6.75 5.90 -2.87
CA GLY A 384 -6.68 4.56 -2.32
C GLY A 384 -7.14 4.48 -0.87
N ASP A 385 -7.09 5.60 -0.15
CA ASP A 385 -7.43 5.70 1.29
C ASP A 385 -8.74 6.48 1.54
N ASN A 386 -9.37 7.04 0.49
CA ASN A 386 -10.52 7.97 0.57
C ASN A 386 -10.28 9.14 1.54
N ALA A 387 -9.08 9.72 1.46
CA ALA A 387 -8.51 10.62 2.45
C ALA A 387 -8.03 11.95 1.87
N LEU A 388 -8.19 13.04 2.65
CA LEU A 388 -7.36 14.24 2.57
C LEU A 388 -6.34 14.23 3.71
N LEU A 389 -5.05 14.28 3.36
CA LEU A 389 -3.91 14.36 4.26
C LEU A 389 -3.39 15.80 4.34
N LEU A 390 -3.08 16.30 5.54
CA LEU A 390 -2.39 17.58 5.72
C LEU A 390 -0.93 17.39 6.15
N LEU A 391 0.02 18.02 5.44
CA LEU A 391 1.46 18.01 5.72
C LEU A 391 1.95 19.44 5.99
N SER A 392 2.63 19.68 7.13
CA SER A 392 3.26 20.98 7.40
C SER A 392 4.58 21.15 6.66
N VAL A 393 4.87 22.37 6.18
CA VAL A 393 6.15 22.74 5.57
C VAL A 393 7.03 23.39 6.63
N ASN A 394 8.26 22.90 6.78
CA ASN A 394 9.27 23.49 7.66
C ASN A 394 9.89 24.74 7.02
N ALA A 395 10.50 25.61 7.82
CA ALA A 395 11.15 26.85 7.35
C ALA A 395 12.43 26.64 6.49
N ASP A 396 12.77 25.40 6.13
CA ASP A 396 13.80 25.04 5.15
C ASP A 396 13.22 24.40 3.87
N GLY A 397 11.89 24.43 3.71
CA GLY A 397 11.16 23.82 2.58
C GLY A 397 10.96 22.31 2.68
N THR A 398 11.47 21.66 3.73
CA THR A 398 11.20 20.23 3.94
C THR A 398 9.79 19.99 4.48
N LEU A 399 9.11 18.94 4.02
CA LEU A 399 7.81 18.57 4.56
C LEU A 399 7.96 17.74 5.83
N GLN A 400 7.00 17.86 6.75
CA GLN A 400 6.91 16.96 7.89
C GLN A 400 6.32 15.62 7.44
N ASN A 401 7.20 14.64 7.23
CA ASN A 401 6.84 13.26 6.89
C ASN A 401 5.81 12.67 7.88
N PRO A 402 4.78 11.93 7.42
CA PRO A 402 4.15 10.91 8.23
C PRO A 402 5.23 9.98 8.78
N ARG A 403 5.32 9.89 10.11
CA ARG A 403 6.46 9.24 10.79
C ARG A 403 6.27 7.73 10.86
N SER A 404 6.24 7.08 9.70
CA SER A 404 6.06 5.63 9.52
C SER A 404 7.37 4.91 9.20
N TYR A 405 7.75 3.96 10.05
CA TYR A 405 9.03 3.22 9.92
C TYR A 405 8.77 1.71 9.75
N PRO A 406 9.27 1.05 8.68
CA PRO A 406 9.05 -0.37 8.44
C PRO A 406 9.66 -1.28 9.53
N ILE A 407 8.80 -1.86 10.37
CA ILE A 407 9.18 -2.78 11.44
C ILE A 407 8.75 -4.22 11.19
N GLY A 408 7.86 -4.51 10.25
CA GLY A 408 7.59 -5.87 9.81
C GLY A 408 6.31 -6.48 10.39
N TYR A 409 6.25 -7.82 10.45
CA TYR A 409 4.95 -8.49 10.51
C TYR A 409 4.50 -8.78 11.95
N ARG A 410 3.37 -8.18 12.34
CA ARG A 410 2.68 -8.36 13.61
C ARG A 410 3.47 -7.90 14.84
N PRO A 411 3.76 -6.59 14.99
CA PRO A 411 4.35 -6.07 16.22
C PRO A 411 3.46 -6.39 17.43
N SER A 412 4.08 -6.75 18.55
CA SER A 412 3.40 -7.32 19.72
C SER A 412 3.69 -6.58 21.03
N ALA A 413 4.90 -6.04 21.18
CA ALA A 413 5.31 -5.20 22.29
C ALA A 413 6.45 -4.28 21.86
N SER A 414 6.58 -3.14 22.52
CA SER A 414 7.61 -2.14 22.25
C SER A 414 8.14 -1.48 23.53
N VAL A 415 9.39 -1.03 23.50
CA VAL A 415 10.07 -0.30 24.59
C VAL A 415 11.06 0.72 24.05
N THR A 416 11.40 1.70 24.89
CA THR A 416 12.36 2.78 24.58
C THR A 416 13.51 2.77 25.57
N ALA A 417 14.72 3.06 25.09
CA ALA A 417 15.91 3.26 25.91
C ALA A 417 16.99 3.98 25.08
N ASP A 418 18.10 4.37 25.69
CA ASP A 418 19.34 4.62 24.94
C ASP A 418 20.10 3.29 24.81
N PHE A 419 20.17 2.74 23.58
CA PHE A 419 20.90 1.50 23.30
C PHE A 419 22.31 1.76 22.72
N ASN A 420 22.65 3.01 22.41
CA ASN A 420 23.90 3.37 21.74
C ASN A 420 24.80 4.33 22.56
N ASN A 421 24.29 4.84 23.68
CA ASN A 421 24.87 5.78 24.64
C ASN A 421 25.14 7.19 24.05
N ASP A 422 24.27 7.68 23.15
CA ASP A 422 24.32 9.06 22.61
C ASP A 422 23.31 10.05 23.23
N ASN A 423 22.60 9.63 24.29
CA ASN A 423 21.62 10.39 25.09
C ASN A 423 20.33 10.72 24.32
N LYS A 424 19.85 9.77 23.50
CA LYS A 424 18.57 9.85 22.79
C LYS A 424 17.75 8.58 23.04
N LEU A 425 16.44 8.67 22.82
CA LEU A 425 15.57 7.50 22.87
C LEU A 425 15.64 6.72 21.55
N ASP A 426 16.31 5.58 21.59
CA ASP A 426 16.18 4.49 20.65
C ASP A 426 14.89 3.69 20.96
N PHE A 427 14.45 2.87 20.00
CA PHE A 427 13.20 2.12 20.05
C PHE A 427 13.44 0.63 19.72
N ALA A 428 12.86 -0.26 20.52
CA ALA A 428 12.90 -1.70 20.28
C ALA A 428 11.48 -2.28 20.23
N VAL A 429 11.21 -3.13 19.24
CA VAL A 429 9.89 -3.74 19.01
C VAL A 429 10.02 -5.22 18.66
N SER A 430 9.10 -6.03 19.19
CA SER A 430 9.03 -7.48 18.96
C SER A 430 7.90 -7.85 18.01
N HIS A 431 8.09 -8.90 17.21
CA HIS A 431 7.18 -9.31 16.15
C HIS A 431 6.69 -10.75 16.33
N TYR A 432 5.39 -10.91 16.58
CA TYR A 432 4.71 -12.20 16.69
C TYR A 432 4.69 -12.97 15.35
N GLY A 433 4.82 -12.27 14.23
CA GLY A 433 4.59 -12.80 12.89
C GLY A 433 5.83 -13.28 12.15
N ASP A 434 7.02 -12.74 12.46
CA ASP A 434 8.30 -13.13 11.85
C ASP A 434 9.36 -13.61 12.85
N ASP A 435 8.98 -13.77 14.14
CA ASP A 435 9.85 -14.20 15.25
C ASP A 435 11.08 -13.30 15.48
N THR A 436 11.03 -12.02 15.06
CA THR A 436 12.12 -11.05 15.25
C THR A 436 11.91 -10.06 16.39
N ILE A 437 13.04 -9.48 16.82
CA ILE A 437 13.13 -8.19 17.53
C ILE A 437 13.84 -7.23 16.59
N ARG A 438 13.40 -5.97 16.54
CA ARG A 438 14.06 -4.93 15.73
C ARG A 438 14.39 -3.72 16.60
N ILE A 439 15.61 -3.23 16.44
CA ILE A 439 16.19 -2.09 17.16
C ILE A 439 16.32 -0.93 16.17
N LEU A 440 15.82 0.24 16.51
CA LEU A 440 15.87 1.44 15.70
C LEU A 440 16.51 2.57 16.50
N LEU A 441 17.62 3.10 16.00
CA LEU A 441 18.39 4.13 16.73
C LEU A 441 17.83 5.52 16.46
N GLY A 442 17.62 6.31 17.51
CA GLY A 442 16.98 7.62 17.46
C GLY A 442 17.95 8.73 17.04
N ASN A 443 17.49 9.63 16.18
CA ASN A 443 18.26 10.81 15.78
C ASN A 443 18.02 12.02 16.70
N GLY A 444 17.05 11.94 17.63
CA GLY A 444 16.79 12.95 18.66
C GLY A 444 15.89 14.12 18.22
N ASN A 445 15.27 13.99 17.05
CA ASN A 445 14.27 14.87 16.46
C ASN A 445 12.97 14.09 16.12
N GLY A 446 12.81 12.92 16.73
CA GLY A 446 11.77 11.93 16.41
C GLY A 446 11.89 11.33 15.00
N ILE A 447 13.11 11.21 14.47
CA ILE A 447 13.42 10.39 13.30
C ILE A 447 14.30 9.21 13.75
N PHE A 448 14.08 8.02 13.19
CA PHE A 448 14.87 6.83 13.47
C PHE A 448 15.76 6.40 12.28
N GLN A 449 16.81 5.63 12.59
CA GLN A 449 17.68 4.96 11.62
C GLN A 449 17.09 3.60 11.19
N ASN A 450 17.64 3.01 10.12
CA ASN A 450 17.24 1.69 9.63
C ASN A 450 17.35 0.61 10.72
N SER A 451 16.37 -0.29 10.76
CA SER A 451 16.26 -1.29 11.83
C SER A 451 17.34 -2.36 11.80
N ILE A 452 17.93 -2.64 12.97
CA ILE A 452 18.84 -3.77 13.19
C ILE A 452 18.01 -4.96 13.69
N ASN A 453 18.03 -6.07 12.95
CA ASN A 453 17.15 -7.21 13.17
C ASN A 453 17.84 -8.33 13.94
N TYR A 454 17.14 -8.89 14.93
CA TYR A 454 17.56 -10.02 15.75
C TYR A 454 16.48 -11.11 15.75
N VAL A 455 16.87 -12.37 15.82
CA VAL A 455 15.93 -13.51 15.94
C VAL A 455 15.66 -13.78 17.43
N ALA A 456 14.39 -13.86 17.81
CA ALA A 456 13.94 -14.17 19.16
C ALA A 456 13.68 -15.68 19.35
N GLY A 457 13.06 -16.08 20.46
CA GLY A 457 12.26 -17.32 20.49
C GLY A 457 10.91 -17.09 19.83
N ASN A 458 10.25 -18.15 19.36
CA ASN A 458 9.03 -18.02 18.55
C ASN A 458 7.95 -17.22 19.29
N ARG A 459 7.31 -16.30 18.55
CA ARG A 459 6.23 -15.40 19.00
C ARG A 459 6.63 -14.58 20.23
N PRO A 460 7.59 -13.65 20.11
CA PRO A 460 7.86 -12.70 21.18
C PRO A 460 6.64 -11.79 21.42
N VAL A 461 6.32 -11.47 22.68
CA VAL A 461 5.09 -10.75 23.08
C VAL A 461 5.26 -9.69 24.17
N SER A 462 6.42 -9.60 24.81
CA SER A 462 6.69 -8.58 25.83
C SER A 462 8.18 -8.31 25.88
N LEU A 463 8.54 -7.04 26.05
CA LEU A 463 9.90 -6.52 26.10
C LEU A 463 10.09 -5.72 27.40
N VAL A 464 11.28 -5.80 27.99
CA VAL A 464 11.78 -4.81 28.97
C VAL A 464 13.24 -4.47 28.65
N ALA A 465 13.55 -3.18 28.67
CA ALA A 465 14.89 -2.63 28.49
C ALA A 465 15.42 -2.10 29.82
N LYS A 466 16.48 -2.71 30.36
CA LYS A 466 17.24 -2.28 31.56
C LYS A 466 18.68 -2.79 31.45
N ASP A 467 19.61 -2.21 32.22
CA ASP A 467 20.95 -2.76 32.43
C ASP A 467 20.85 -3.95 33.41
N PHE A 468 21.07 -5.19 32.95
CA PHE A 468 20.92 -6.39 33.79
C PHE A 468 22.25 -6.90 34.39
N ASN A 469 23.41 -6.46 33.87
CA ASN A 469 24.72 -6.86 34.38
C ASN A 469 25.50 -5.73 35.11
N ASN A 470 24.88 -4.54 35.23
CA ASN A 470 25.44 -3.30 35.80
C ASN A 470 26.66 -2.75 35.03
N ASP A 471 26.73 -2.95 33.70
CA ASP A 471 27.85 -2.49 32.86
C ASP A 471 27.65 -1.11 32.20
N ASN A 472 26.55 -0.42 32.52
CA ASN A 472 26.10 0.89 32.03
C ASN A 472 25.74 0.90 30.53
N LYS A 473 25.06 -0.15 30.09
CA LYS A 473 24.38 -0.26 28.80
C LYS A 473 22.98 -0.81 29.02
N ILE A 474 22.00 -0.35 28.26
CA ILE A 474 20.66 -0.92 28.35
C ILE A 474 20.58 -2.19 27.52
N ASP A 475 20.39 -3.33 28.19
CA ASP A 475 20.15 -4.65 27.62
C ASP A 475 18.65 -4.85 27.33
N LEU A 476 18.28 -6.00 26.76
CA LEU A 476 16.89 -6.32 26.41
C LEU A 476 16.47 -7.73 26.85
N VAL A 477 15.28 -7.84 27.46
CA VAL A 477 14.64 -9.09 27.89
C VAL A 477 13.31 -9.28 27.16
N VAL A 478 13.04 -10.49 26.67
CA VAL A 478 11.94 -10.78 25.72
C VAL A 478 11.17 -12.05 26.09
N ALA A 479 9.86 -11.95 26.36
CA ALA A 479 9.00 -13.13 26.59
C ALA A 479 8.57 -13.76 25.25
N ASN A 480 8.82 -15.06 25.08
CA ASN A 480 8.54 -15.82 23.86
C ASN A 480 7.36 -16.78 24.06
N PHE A 481 6.17 -16.33 23.66
CA PHE A 481 4.89 -17.02 23.82
C PHE A 481 4.87 -18.42 23.18
N GLY A 482 5.59 -18.60 22.08
CA GLY A 482 5.63 -19.83 21.28
C GLY A 482 6.66 -20.86 21.73
N THR A 483 7.77 -20.47 22.35
CA THR A 483 8.84 -21.38 22.82
C THR A 483 8.84 -21.68 24.31
N ALA A 484 7.94 -21.07 25.09
CA ALA A 484 7.88 -21.24 26.55
C ALA A 484 9.15 -20.75 27.28
N THR A 485 9.81 -19.73 26.71
CA THR A 485 11.09 -19.17 27.19
C THR A 485 11.05 -17.66 27.33
N VAL A 486 11.92 -17.10 28.17
CA VAL A 486 12.37 -15.70 28.08
C VAL A 486 13.77 -15.66 27.46
N SER A 487 14.00 -14.74 26.53
CA SER A 487 15.30 -14.44 25.94
C SER A 487 15.93 -13.24 26.63
N ILE A 488 17.26 -13.25 26.78
CA ILE A 488 18.03 -12.15 27.36
C ILE A 488 19.16 -11.79 26.40
N MET A 489 19.29 -10.50 26.08
CA MET A 489 20.19 -9.98 25.06
C MET A 489 21.02 -8.84 25.63
N PHE A 490 22.29 -9.11 25.91
CA PHE A 490 23.23 -8.12 26.42
C PHE A 490 23.71 -7.16 25.32
N ASN A 491 23.79 -5.87 25.63
CA ASN A 491 24.17 -4.82 24.70
C ASN A 491 25.70 -4.65 24.63
N LYS A 492 26.22 -4.16 23.51
CA LYS A 492 27.64 -3.85 23.29
C LYS A 492 27.95 -2.35 23.42
N GLY A 493 26.94 -1.50 23.55
CA GLY A 493 27.08 -0.06 23.80
C GLY A 493 27.28 0.73 22.50
N ASN A 494 26.62 0.28 21.44
CA ASN A 494 26.68 0.85 20.09
C ASN A 494 25.43 0.49 19.25
N GLY A 495 24.29 0.26 19.90
CA GLY A 495 23.06 -0.23 19.26
C GLY A 495 23.09 -1.72 18.86
N MET A 496 24.17 -2.46 19.14
CA MET A 496 24.28 -3.88 18.79
C MET A 496 24.23 -4.80 20.00
N PHE A 497 23.36 -5.80 19.94
CA PHE A 497 23.21 -6.84 20.98
C PHE A 497 24.06 -8.09 20.71
N GLN A 498 24.28 -8.88 21.76
CA GLN A 498 24.75 -10.26 21.73
C GLN A 498 23.64 -11.22 21.25
N TYR A 499 23.96 -12.51 21.07
CA TYR A 499 22.94 -13.52 20.77
C TYR A 499 22.07 -13.82 22.01
N PRO A 500 20.77 -14.09 21.85
CA PRO A 500 19.86 -14.31 22.97
C PRO A 500 20.17 -15.57 23.78
N VAL A 501 20.26 -15.41 25.09
CA VAL A 501 20.30 -16.52 26.07
C VAL A 501 18.86 -16.85 26.48
N ASN A 502 18.45 -18.11 26.39
CA ASN A 502 17.05 -18.52 26.58
C ASN A 502 16.84 -19.31 27.88
N TYR A 503 15.92 -18.85 28.73
CA TYR A 503 15.53 -19.49 30.00
C TYR A 503 14.11 -20.06 29.90
N PRO A 504 13.86 -21.34 30.21
CA PRO A 504 12.52 -21.95 30.16
C PRO A 504 11.68 -21.55 31.37
N ILE A 505 10.45 -21.06 31.13
CA ILE A 505 9.62 -20.41 32.17
C ILE A 505 8.14 -20.84 32.18
N GLY A 506 7.66 -21.64 31.23
CA GLY A 506 6.26 -22.10 31.21
C GLY A 506 5.50 -21.72 29.95
N ARG A 507 4.27 -22.21 29.82
CA ARG A 507 3.50 -22.18 28.58
C ARG A 507 2.87 -20.81 28.35
N ARG A 508 3.16 -20.22 27.20
CA ARG A 508 2.68 -18.89 26.78
C ARG A 508 2.99 -17.79 27.80
N PRO A 509 4.27 -17.46 28.05
CA PRO A 509 4.60 -16.22 28.75
C PRO A 509 3.99 -15.05 27.97
N SER A 510 3.30 -14.15 28.68
CA SER A 510 2.45 -13.10 28.10
C SER A 510 2.96 -11.69 28.37
N SER A 511 3.50 -11.44 29.56
CA SER A 511 3.99 -10.13 30.00
C SER A 511 5.06 -10.32 31.07
N LEU A 512 6.04 -9.39 31.14
CA LEU A 512 7.11 -9.44 32.12
C LEU A 512 7.43 -8.07 32.72
N VAL A 513 7.85 -8.07 33.99
CA VAL A 513 8.30 -6.88 34.74
C VAL A 513 9.57 -7.18 35.53
N VAL A 514 10.31 -6.13 35.89
CA VAL A 514 11.69 -6.24 36.36
C VAL A 514 11.94 -5.33 37.55
N ASN A 515 12.31 -5.93 38.69
CA ASN A 515 12.65 -5.24 39.94
C ASN A 515 13.62 -6.10 40.77
N ASP A 516 14.13 -5.58 41.89
CA ASP A 516 14.85 -6.39 42.87
C ASP A 516 13.83 -6.99 43.86
N PHE A 517 13.38 -8.23 43.64
CA PHE A 517 12.36 -8.87 44.49
C PHE A 517 12.96 -9.41 45.79
N ASN A 518 14.27 -9.65 45.83
CA ASN A 518 14.94 -10.34 46.92
C ASN A 518 15.78 -9.43 47.85
N ASN A 519 16.06 -8.19 47.41
CA ASN A 519 16.89 -7.14 48.02
C ASN A 519 18.41 -7.39 47.98
N ASP A 520 18.94 -8.05 46.93
CA ASP A 520 20.39 -8.23 46.73
C ASP A 520 21.06 -7.20 45.80
N ASN A 521 20.30 -6.24 45.26
CA ASN A 521 20.69 -5.18 44.33
C ASN A 521 20.99 -5.67 42.90
N LYS A 522 20.44 -6.82 42.49
CA LYS A 522 20.35 -7.23 41.07
C LYS A 522 18.93 -7.04 40.55
N LEU A 523 18.77 -7.14 39.23
CA LEU A 523 17.46 -7.12 38.59
C LEU A 523 16.93 -8.54 38.37
N ASP A 524 15.82 -8.84 39.02
CA ASP A 524 15.06 -10.08 38.88
C ASP A 524 13.94 -9.92 37.84
N LEU A 525 13.50 -11.02 37.24
CA LEU A 525 12.36 -11.04 36.29
C LEU A 525 11.13 -11.67 36.95
N ALA A 526 9.96 -11.03 36.81
CA ALA A 526 8.66 -11.63 37.05
C ALA A 526 7.90 -11.75 35.73
N ILE A 527 7.49 -12.96 35.34
CA ILE A 527 6.84 -13.24 34.05
C ILE A 527 5.50 -13.96 34.27
N SER A 528 4.43 -13.46 33.67
CA SER A 528 3.12 -14.10 33.70
C SER A 528 2.95 -15.12 32.57
N ASN A 529 2.44 -16.34 32.85
CA ASN A 529 2.14 -17.34 31.82
C ASN A 529 0.63 -17.60 31.63
N TYR A 530 0.14 -17.34 30.43
CA TYR A 530 -1.28 -17.41 30.06
C TYR A 530 -1.88 -18.82 30.19
N ASP A 531 -1.15 -19.87 29.79
CA ASP A 531 -1.66 -21.26 29.75
C ASP A 531 -1.45 -22.02 31.07
N ASP A 532 -0.50 -21.58 31.90
CA ASP A 532 -0.20 -22.18 33.21
C ASP A 532 -0.86 -21.45 34.39
N GLY A 533 -1.34 -20.21 34.19
CA GLY A 533 -2.08 -19.44 35.20
C GLY A 533 -1.21 -19.06 36.41
N ASN A 534 0.03 -18.68 36.16
CA ASN A 534 1.01 -18.36 37.19
C ASN A 534 1.88 -17.15 36.84
N VAL A 535 2.64 -16.71 37.84
CA VAL A 535 3.83 -15.87 37.68
C VAL A 535 5.06 -16.73 37.99
N ILE A 536 6.07 -16.65 37.14
CA ILE A 536 7.42 -17.15 37.43
C ILE A 536 8.30 -15.99 37.87
N ILE A 537 9.08 -16.21 38.93
CA ILE A 537 10.22 -15.36 39.29
C ILE A 537 11.52 -16.04 38.84
N LEU A 538 12.42 -15.26 38.24
CA LEU A 538 13.82 -15.61 37.98
C LEU A 538 14.70 -14.58 38.69
N PHE A 539 15.45 -15.01 39.70
CA PHE A 539 16.40 -14.12 40.38
C PHE A 539 17.65 -13.88 39.53
N GLY A 540 18.23 -12.68 39.61
CA GLY A 540 19.52 -12.34 39.03
C GLY A 540 20.67 -13.06 39.76
N GLU A 541 21.63 -13.58 39.01
CA GLU A 541 22.80 -14.29 39.54
C GLU A 541 24.11 -13.63 39.09
N GLU A 542 25.24 -14.02 39.69
CA GLU A 542 26.54 -13.52 39.25
C GLU A 542 26.90 -14.01 37.84
N ASN A 543 27.72 -13.25 37.11
CA ASN A 543 28.22 -13.58 35.76
C ASN A 543 27.13 -13.65 34.68
N ASP A 544 26.24 -12.65 34.65
CA ASP A 544 25.29 -12.42 33.56
C ASP A 544 24.28 -13.59 33.38
N THR A 545 23.89 -14.21 34.50
CA THR A 545 22.98 -15.37 34.53
C THR A 545 21.76 -15.15 35.43
N PHE A 546 20.77 -16.03 35.32
CA PHE A 546 19.57 -16.05 36.16
C PHE A 546 19.37 -17.42 36.80
N GLY A 547 18.77 -17.42 37.99
CA GLY A 547 18.53 -18.60 38.81
C GLY A 547 17.43 -19.53 38.28
N ILE A 548 16.95 -20.44 39.15
CA ILE A 548 15.88 -21.38 38.79
C ILE A 548 14.49 -20.72 38.83
N PRO A 549 13.56 -21.06 37.90
CA PRO A 549 12.17 -20.60 37.95
C PRO A 549 11.45 -20.92 39.27
N ILE A 550 10.91 -19.90 39.95
CA ILE A 550 10.06 -20.06 41.13
C ILE A 550 8.60 -19.74 40.78
N ASN A 551 7.68 -20.65 41.10
CA ASN A 551 6.29 -20.65 40.64
C ASN A 551 5.30 -20.11 41.68
N TYR A 552 4.60 -19.02 41.35
CA TYR A 552 3.50 -18.45 42.11
C TYR A 552 2.18 -18.57 41.33
N PRO A 553 1.29 -19.54 41.66
CA PRO A 553 0.03 -19.71 40.97
C PRO A 553 -0.95 -18.57 41.29
N VAL A 554 -1.68 -18.10 40.27
CA VAL A 554 -2.75 -17.10 40.38
C VAL A 554 -4.07 -17.68 39.85
N ASN A 555 -5.16 -16.92 39.89
CA ASN A 555 -6.47 -17.43 39.50
C ASN A 555 -6.82 -17.11 38.03
N GLY A 556 -6.51 -18.03 37.11
CA GLY A 556 -6.90 -17.97 35.70
C GLY A 556 -5.78 -17.58 34.73
N SER A 557 -6.13 -17.33 33.47
CA SER A 557 -5.16 -17.11 32.39
C SER A 557 -4.64 -15.68 32.40
N THR A 558 -3.33 -15.52 32.54
CA THR A 558 -2.70 -14.22 32.77
C THR A 558 -2.31 -13.51 31.48
N SER A 559 -2.75 -12.26 31.34
CA SER A 559 -2.51 -11.44 30.13
C SER A 559 -1.41 -10.40 30.30
N SER A 560 -1.38 -9.70 31.44
CA SER A 560 -0.47 -8.61 31.72
C SER A 560 -0.11 -8.54 33.21
N ILE A 561 1.08 -8.04 33.54
CA ILE A 561 1.60 -7.89 34.91
C ILE A 561 2.24 -6.51 35.11
N VAL A 562 2.02 -5.90 36.26
CA VAL A 562 2.70 -4.69 36.74
C VAL A 562 3.37 -4.93 38.09
N CYS A 563 4.37 -4.11 38.41
CA CYS A 563 5.11 -4.16 39.66
C CYS A 563 5.15 -2.76 40.32
N GLY A 564 5.07 -2.72 41.64
CA GLY A 564 5.11 -1.50 42.44
C GLY A 564 4.86 -1.82 43.92
N ASP A 565 4.89 -0.81 44.79
CA ASP A 565 4.48 -0.98 46.19
C ASP A 565 2.98 -0.64 46.30
N PHE A 566 2.14 -1.66 46.53
CA PHE A 566 0.68 -1.52 46.62
C PHE A 566 0.18 -1.59 48.08
N ASN A 567 1.09 -1.73 49.04
CA ASN A 567 0.78 -1.86 50.47
C ASN A 567 1.53 -0.85 51.39
N ASN A 568 2.47 -0.10 50.81
CA ASN A 568 3.32 0.93 51.40
C ASN A 568 4.36 0.39 52.42
N ASP A 569 4.85 -0.85 52.29
CA ASP A 569 5.93 -1.46 53.13
C ASP A 569 7.35 -1.39 52.51
N ASN A 570 7.47 -0.75 51.35
CA ASN A 570 8.67 -0.58 50.54
C ASN A 570 9.23 -1.90 49.97
N GLN A 571 8.40 -2.92 49.73
CA GLN A 571 8.74 -4.05 48.86
C GLN A 571 8.05 -3.99 47.50
N PRO A 572 8.62 -4.63 46.46
CA PRO A 572 7.92 -4.84 45.20
C PRO A 572 6.81 -5.89 45.34
N ASP A 573 5.56 -5.44 45.27
CA ASP A 573 4.39 -6.26 45.01
C ASP A 573 4.19 -6.45 43.49
N LEU A 574 3.27 -7.34 43.11
CA LEU A 574 2.89 -7.60 41.71
C LEU A 574 1.36 -7.59 41.56
N VAL A 575 0.85 -7.06 40.44
CA VAL A 575 -0.58 -7.15 40.08
C VAL A 575 -0.72 -7.74 38.68
N VAL A 576 -1.58 -8.75 38.55
CA VAL A 576 -1.71 -9.58 37.33
C VAL A 576 -3.17 -9.62 36.87
N THR A 577 -3.45 -9.37 35.59
CA THR A 577 -4.79 -9.49 35.00
C THR A 577 -5.14 -10.94 34.64
N SER A 578 -6.41 -11.34 34.84
CA SER A 578 -6.91 -12.68 34.51
C SER A 578 -8.07 -12.64 33.51
N THR A 579 -7.79 -13.03 32.26
CA THR A 579 -8.76 -12.97 31.14
C THR A 579 -9.95 -13.89 31.32
N THR A 580 -9.79 -15.00 32.03
CA THR A 580 -10.83 -16.03 32.20
C THR A 580 -11.71 -15.85 33.42
N HIS A 581 -11.36 -14.92 34.32
CA HIS A 581 -12.09 -14.68 35.57
C HIS A 581 -12.54 -13.22 35.78
N ASN A 582 -12.13 -12.28 34.92
CA ASN A 582 -12.47 -10.84 35.01
C ASN A 582 -12.08 -10.24 36.37
N ILE A 583 -10.81 -10.47 36.72
CA ILE A 583 -10.18 -10.01 37.95
C ILE A 583 -8.75 -9.56 37.69
N ILE A 584 -8.23 -8.77 38.63
CA ILE A 584 -6.80 -8.66 38.92
C ILE A 584 -6.47 -9.45 40.18
N SER A 585 -5.31 -10.10 40.20
CA SER A 585 -4.72 -10.76 41.37
C SER A 585 -3.48 -9.99 41.82
N VAL A 586 -3.46 -9.54 43.08
CA VAL A 586 -2.36 -8.84 43.74
C VAL A 586 -1.55 -9.84 44.56
N LEU A 587 -0.25 -9.95 44.30
CA LEU A 587 0.69 -10.75 45.08
C LEU A 587 1.55 -9.78 45.90
N LEU A 588 1.36 -9.75 47.22
CA LEU A 588 2.17 -8.90 48.09
C LEU A 588 3.56 -9.52 48.31
N GLY A 589 4.60 -8.70 48.21
CA GLY A 589 5.98 -9.09 48.40
C GLY A 589 6.32 -9.45 49.85
N ASN A 590 7.49 -10.04 50.04
CA ASN A 590 8.17 -10.20 51.32
C ASN A 590 9.66 -9.93 51.07
N LYS A 591 10.41 -9.50 52.10
CA LYS A 591 11.81 -9.04 52.01
C LYS A 591 12.85 -10.14 51.69
N ASN A 592 12.44 -11.23 51.06
CA ASN A 592 13.21 -12.44 50.76
C ASN A 592 12.86 -13.08 49.39
N GLY A 593 12.25 -12.32 48.47
CA GLY A 593 11.87 -12.81 47.15
C GLY A 593 10.68 -13.79 47.15
N THR A 594 9.88 -13.84 48.22
CA THR A 594 8.65 -14.66 48.29
C THR A 594 7.39 -13.81 48.33
N PHE A 595 6.29 -14.32 47.78
CA PHE A 595 5.00 -13.62 47.74
C PHE A 595 3.96 -14.24 48.69
N GLN A 596 3.09 -13.38 49.22
CA GLN A 596 1.93 -13.74 50.02
C GLN A 596 0.81 -14.34 49.13
N PRO A 597 -0.19 -15.05 49.69
CA PRO A 597 -1.36 -15.50 48.95
C PRO A 597 -2.10 -14.33 48.29
N TYR A 598 -2.54 -14.50 47.05
CA TYR A 598 -3.05 -13.38 46.25
C TYR A 598 -4.38 -12.80 46.76
N ILE A 599 -4.56 -11.49 46.59
CA ILE A 599 -5.80 -10.75 46.83
C ILE A 599 -6.46 -10.47 45.47
N ASN A 600 -7.75 -10.76 45.32
CA ASN A 600 -8.47 -10.55 44.04
C ASN A 600 -9.38 -9.33 44.10
N SER A 601 -9.33 -8.48 43.05
CA SER A 601 -10.31 -7.41 42.80
C SER A 601 -10.95 -7.61 41.41
N ALA A 602 -12.22 -7.25 41.26
CA ALA A 602 -12.99 -7.49 40.03
C ALA A 602 -12.80 -6.39 38.97
N THR A 603 -12.88 -6.78 37.69
CA THR A 603 -12.80 -5.89 36.52
C THR A 603 -13.99 -6.13 35.56
N ASP A 604 -14.07 -5.35 34.48
CA ASP A 604 -14.93 -5.70 33.34
C ASP A 604 -14.34 -6.90 32.54
N LYS A 605 -14.97 -7.28 31.42
CA LYS A 605 -14.70 -8.56 30.74
C LYS A 605 -13.41 -8.59 29.92
N ILE A 606 -12.65 -9.66 30.11
CA ILE A 606 -11.38 -9.95 29.45
C ILE A 606 -10.35 -8.82 29.67
N PRO A 607 -9.89 -8.62 30.92
CA PRO A 607 -8.80 -7.68 31.22
C PRO A 607 -7.52 -8.16 30.51
N PHE A 608 -6.96 -7.34 29.64
CA PHE A 608 -5.89 -7.72 28.70
C PHE A 608 -4.57 -6.97 28.94
N SER A 609 -4.63 -5.70 29.32
CA SER A 609 -3.45 -4.90 29.69
C SER A 609 -3.72 -4.14 30.98
N ILE A 610 -2.68 -3.91 31.77
CA ILE A 610 -2.74 -3.16 33.04
C ILE A 610 -1.55 -2.21 33.15
N ILE A 611 -1.79 -1.03 33.71
CA ILE A 611 -0.76 -0.06 34.08
C ILE A 611 -1.02 0.47 35.49
N ALA A 612 0.04 0.86 36.20
CA ALA A 612 -0.02 1.34 37.59
C ALA A 612 0.47 2.79 37.69
N GLY A 613 -0.15 3.58 38.56
CA GLY A 613 0.17 4.99 38.79
C GLY A 613 -0.62 5.55 39.97
N ASP A 614 -0.35 6.79 40.37
CA ASP A 614 -1.15 7.51 41.38
C ASP A 614 -2.07 8.51 40.66
N PHE A 615 -3.29 8.09 40.30
CA PHE A 615 -4.22 8.92 39.51
C PHE A 615 -4.92 9.99 40.37
N ASN A 616 -4.76 9.94 41.69
CA ASN A 616 -5.49 10.74 42.66
C ASN A 616 -4.60 11.61 43.57
N ASN A 617 -3.27 11.43 43.49
CA ASN A 617 -2.22 12.08 44.28
C ASN A 617 -2.31 11.80 45.80
N ASP A 618 -2.75 10.61 46.22
CA ASP A 618 -2.77 10.20 47.64
C ASP A 618 -1.60 9.30 48.10
N THR A 619 -0.59 9.11 47.25
CA THR A 619 0.66 8.36 47.48
C THR A 619 0.51 6.85 47.62
N LYS A 620 -0.52 6.29 46.96
CA LYS A 620 -0.70 4.85 46.76
C LYS A 620 -0.77 4.56 45.27
N LEU A 621 -0.41 3.34 44.90
CA LEU A 621 -0.59 2.89 43.52
C LEU A 621 -2.03 2.44 43.27
N ASP A 622 -2.69 3.15 42.35
CA ASP A 622 -3.89 2.76 41.64
C ASP A 622 -3.51 1.86 40.44
N VAL A 623 -4.49 1.24 39.79
CA VAL A 623 -4.29 0.58 38.48
C VAL A 623 -5.39 0.93 37.47
N ALA A 624 -4.99 1.05 36.20
CA ALA A 624 -5.90 1.12 35.07
C ALA A 624 -5.81 -0.17 34.25
N VAL A 625 -6.95 -0.78 33.93
CA VAL A 625 -7.06 -2.09 33.31
C VAL A 625 -7.90 -2.01 32.04
N VAL A 626 -7.32 -2.43 30.91
CA VAL A 626 -7.97 -2.46 29.59
C VAL A 626 -8.76 -3.75 29.43
N ASN A 627 -10.05 -3.64 29.12
CA ASN A 627 -10.98 -4.77 29.02
C ASN A 627 -11.42 -4.99 27.56
N THR A 628 -10.79 -5.95 26.89
CA THR A 628 -10.93 -6.14 25.43
C THR A 628 -12.37 -6.44 24.99
N GLN A 629 -13.19 -7.12 25.81
CA GLN A 629 -14.53 -7.53 25.38
C GLN A 629 -15.59 -6.44 25.61
N ASP A 630 -15.44 -5.60 26.62
CA ASP A 630 -16.42 -4.57 26.98
C ASP A 630 -16.08 -3.18 26.39
N ASN A 631 -15.02 -3.10 25.58
CA ASN A 631 -14.53 -1.85 24.97
C ASN A 631 -14.33 -0.75 26.02
N SER A 632 -13.70 -1.12 27.13
CA SER A 632 -13.61 -0.28 28.32
C SER A 632 -12.21 -0.27 28.93
N THR A 633 -11.94 0.75 29.72
CA THR A 633 -10.82 0.78 30.68
C THR A 633 -11.38 1.03 32.08
N SER A 634 -11.12 0.10 33.01
CA SER A 634 -11.50 0.21 34.42
C SER A 634 -10.36 0.83 35.21
N VAL A 635 -10.63 1.87 35.99
CA VAL A 635 -9.68 2.48 36.93
C VAL A 635 -10.03 2.04 38.35
N LEU A 636 -9.06 1.47 39.06
CA LEU A 636 -9.20 0.90 40.40
C LEU A 636 -8.26 1.63 41.36
N LEU A 637 -8.82 2.43 42.27
CA LEU A 637 -8.01 3.26 43.17
C LEU A 637 -7.49 2.46 44.38
N GLY A 638 -6.22 2.67 44.74
CA GLY A 638 -5.53 1.95 45.80
C GLY A 638 -6.05 2.29 47.20
N ILE A 639 -6.18 1.26 48.04
CA ILE A 639 -6.49 1.44 49.48
C ILE A 639 -5.20 1.50 50.32
N GLY A 640 -4.05 1.08 49.76
CA GLY A 640 -2.74 1.12 50.43
C GLY A 640 -2.52 -0.09 51.34
N ASN A 641 -2.99 -1.26 50.90
CA ASN A 641 -2.94 -2.54 51.61
C ASN A 641 -3.05 -3.75 50.66
N GLY A 642 -2.71 -3.60 49.37
CA GLY A 642 -2.94 -4.61 48.34
C GLY A 642 -4.40 -4.81 47.89
N SER A 643 -5.32 -3.93 48.32
CA SER A 643 -6.72 -3.93 47.87
C SER A 643 -7.07 -2.62 47.16
N PHE A 644 -8.07 -2.68 46.27
CA PHE A 644 -8.56 -1.52 45.53
C PHE A 644 -10.02 -1.19 45.85
N GLN A 645 -10.42 0.03 45.50
CA GLN A 645 -11.81 0.48 45.47
C GLN A 645 -12.57 -0.15 44.29
N THR A 646 -13.90 0.02 44.26
CA THR A 646 -14.75 -0.40 43.12
C THR A 646 -14.24 0.25 41.82
N PRO A 647 -14.13 -0.48 40.69
CA PRO A 647 -13.70 0.09 39.43
C PRO A 647 -14.63 1.20 38.94
N THR A 648 -14.03 2.28 38.44
CA THR A 648 -14.70 3.30 37.61
C THR A 648 -14.38 3.02 36.15
N THR A 649 -15.41 2.76 35.34
CA THR A 649 -15.23 2.31 33.95
C THR A 649 -15.44 3.43 32.95
N TYR A 650 -14.48 3.58 32.04
CA TYR A 650 -14.51 4.49 30.89
C TYR A 650 -14.68 3.69 29.60
N ILE A 651 -15.54 4.16 28.69
CA ILE A 651 -15.69 3.57 27.35
C ILE A 651 -14.52 4.06 26.49
N VAL A 652 -13.92 3.14 25.73
CA VAL A 652 -12.86 3.39 24.73
C VAL A 652 -13.30 2.80 23.38
N GLY A 653 -12.42 2.80 22.37
CA GLY A 653 -12.69 2.16 21.09
C GLY A 653 -12.80 0.62 21.15
N TYR A 654 -13.09 0.02 20.01
CA TYR A 654 -13.39 -1.41 19.86
C TYR A 654 -12.14 -2.29 20.04
N LEU A 655 -12.29 -3.42 20.76
CA LEU A 655 -11.24 -4.42 21.04
C LEU A 655 -9.92 -3.81 21.56
N PRO A 656 -9.91 -3.11 22.70
CA PRO A 656 -8.72 -2.44 23.19
C PRO A 656 -7.63 -3.41 23.67
N LYS A 657 -6.34 -2.99 23.54
CA LYS A 657 -5.15 -3.86 23.65
C LYS A 657 -4.05 -3.37 24.58
N SER A 658 -3.60 -2.14 24.42
CA SER A 658 -2.47 -1.60 25.20
C SER A 658 -2.90 -0.32 25.89
N VAL A 659 -2.28 0.00 27.02
CA VAL A 659 -2.45 1.29 27.69
C VAL A 659 -1.08 1.86 28.07
N VAL A 660 -0.91 3.16 27.87
CA VAL A 660 0.23 3.93 28.38
C VAL A 660 -0.24 5.03 29.32
N LEU A 661 0.71 5.55 30.07
CA LEU A 661 0.53 6.49 31.17
C LEU A 661 1.49 7.67 30.99
N GLY A 662 1.04 8.86 31.35
CA GLY A 662 1.88 10.05 31.42
C GLY A 662 1.06 11.34 31.49
N ASP A 663 1.74 12.47 31.50
CA ASP A 663 1.12 13.79 31.31
C ASP A 663 1.21 14.13 29.82
N PHE A 664 0.10 14.03 29.07
CA PHE A 664 0.05 14.30 27.63
C PHE A 664 -0.52 15.70 27.34
N ASN A 665 -0.77 16.52 28.36
CA ASN A 665 -1.41 17.83 28.24
C ASN A 665 -0.75 18.96 29.05
N ASP A 666 0.42 18.68 29.64
CA ASP A 666 1.25 19.57 30.48
C ASP A 666 0.53 20.12 31.74
N ASP A 667 -0.52 19.46 32.24
CA ASP A 667 -1.30 19.91 33.42
C ASP A 667 -0.97 19.25 34.76
N THR A 668 0.12 18.46 34.79
CA THR A 668 0.72 17.75 35.94
C THR A 668 -0.09 16.59 36.50
N LYS A 669 -1.03 16.05 35.71
CA LYS A 669 -1.85 14.88 36.07
C LYS A 669 -1.52 13.70 35.16
N LEU A 670 -1.87 12.51 35.64
CA LEU A 670 -1.71 11.29 34.87
C LEU A 670 -2.93 11.08 33.97
N ASP A 671 -2.70 11.19 32.67
CA ASP A 671 -3.58 10.79 31.58
C ASP A 671 -3.38 9.31 31.22
N LEU A 672 -4.34 8.72 30.53
CA LEU A 672 -4.24 7.39 29.93
C LEU A 672 -4.44 7.47 28.42
N ILE A 673 -3.70 6.68 27.66
CA ILE A 673 -3.98 6.43 26.24
C ILE A 673 -4.11 4.94 26.02
N VAL A 674 -5.16 4.52 25.31
CA VAL A 674 -5.54 3.11 25.11
C VAL A 674 -5.62 2.80 23.61
N SER A 675 -4.96 1.73 23.15
CA SER A 675 -5.01 1.32 21.73
C SER A 675 -6.21 0.41 21.45
N ASN A 676 -6.95 0.70 20.37
CA ASN A 676 -8.21 0.06 20.02
C ASN A 676 -8.07 -0.72 18.71
N SER A 677 -7.72 -2.01 18.83
CA SER A 677 -7.38 -2.83 17.66
C SER A 677 -8.57 -3.22 16.76
N GLY A 678 -9.80 -2.91 17.16
CA GLY A 678 -11.01 -3.26 16.43
C GLY A 678 -11.56 -2.14 15.54
N ASP A 679 -11.29 -0.87 15.86
CA ASP A 679 -11.76 0.30 15.10
C ASP A 679 -10.62 1.20 14.59
N ASN A 680 -9.37 0.75 14.69
CA ASN A 680 -8.17 1.46 14.23
C ASN A 680 -7.96 2.83 14.92
N THR A 681 -8.29 2.93 16.22
CA THR A 681 -8.12 4.17 16.99
C THR A 681 -7.18 4.03 18.19
N ILE A 682 -6.73 5.17 18.72
CA ILE A 682 -6.32 5.30 20.12
C ILE A 682 -7.35 6.17 20.87
N SER A 683 -7.69 5.79 22.09
CA SER A 683 -8.53 6.58 23.01
C SER A 683 -7.63 7.33 23.97
N VAL A 684 -7.69 8.67 23.97
CA VAL A 684 -7.04 9.52 24.97
C VAL A 684 -8.06 9.84 26.07
N LEU A 685 -7.70 9.55 27.32
CA LEU A 685 -8.49 9.84 28.52
C LEU A 685 -7.67 10.78 29.41
N LEU A 686 -8.10 12.04 29.51
CA LEU A 686 -7.37 13.05 30.28
C LEU A 686 -7.69 12.93 31.77
N GLY A 687 -6.68 12.87 32.62
CA GLY A 687 -6.84 12.78 34.07
C GLY A 687 -7.38 14.08 34.67
N ILE A 688 -8.30 14.00 35.62
CA ILE A 688 -8.70 15.16 36.44
C ILE A 688 -8.11 15.12 37.86
N GLY A 689 -7.13 14.23 38.08
CA GLY A 689 -6.20 14.28 39.22
C GLY A 689 -6.80 13.88 40.57
N ASN A 690 -7.96 13.23 40.55
CA ASN A 690 -8.69 12.72 41.71
C ASN A 690 -9.11 11.24 41.54
N GLY A 691 -8.40 10.50 40.67
CA GLY A 691 -8.73 9.13 40.28
C GLY A 691 -9.76 9.00 39.17
N ASN A 692 -10.29 10.11 38.64
CA ASN A 692 -11.22 10.11 37.51
C ASN A 692 -10.58 10.73 36.26
N PHE A 693 -11.15 10.37 35.11
CA PHE A 693 -10.78 10.83 33.79
C PHE A 693 -11.93 11.53 33.08
N GLN A 694 -11.61 12.31 32.05
CA GLN A 694 -12.56 12.86 31.10
C GLN A 694 -13.11 11.77 30.17
N THR A 695 -14.15 12.07 29.39
CA THR A 695 -14.64 11.17 28.33
C THR A 695 -13.53 10.93 27.31
N ALA A 696 -13.35 9.68 26.89
CA ALA A 696 -12.35 9.30 25.90
C ALA A 696 -12.55 10.06 24.57
N ILE A 697 -11.45 10.61 24.03
CA ILE A 697 -11.38 11.16 22.68
C ILE A 697 -10.65 10.13 21.81
N ASN A 698 -11.32 9.65 20.76
CA ASN A 698 -10.76 8.65 19.85
C ASN A 698 -10.11 9.31 18.63
N TYR A 699 -8.85 8.96 18.36
CA TYR A 699 -8.08 9.39 17.19
C TYR A 699 -7.80 8.18 16.32
N THR A 700 -8.16 8.24 15.03
CA THR A 700 -7.82 7.19 14.06
C THR A 700 -6.30 7.15 13.82
N ILE A 701 -5.75 5.94 13.71
CA ILE A 701 -4.35 5.66 13.44
C ILE A 701 -4.25 4.64 12.29
N GLY A 702 -3.28 3.72 12.28
CA GLY A 702 -3.22 2.62 11.33
C GLY A 702 -4.03 1.39 11.75
N ASN A 703 -3.83 0.29 11.03
CA ASN A 703 -4.66 -0.90 11.06
C ASN A 703 -4.30 -1.86 12.21
N MET A 704 -5.23 -2.00 13.16
CA MET A 704 -5.12 -2.80 14.38
C MET A 704 -3.93 -2.42 15.28
N PRO A 705 -3.96 -1.28 16.01
CA PRO A 705 -2.89 -0.89 16.92
C PRO A 705 -2.74 -1.84 18.12
N THR A 706 -1.55 -2.46 18.27
CA THR A 706 -1.27 -3.57 19.20
C THR A 706 -0.55 -3.15 20.48
N SER A 707 0.44 -2.26 20.37
CA SER A 707 1.32 -1.82 21.47
C SER A 707 1.64 -0.34 21.33
N MET A 708 1.89 0.31 22.46
CA MET A 708 2.27 1.71 22.53
C MET A 708 3.38 1.94 23.56
N VAL A 709 4.15 3.01 23.39
CA VAL A 709 5.13 3.51 24.37
C VAL A 709 5.26 5.03 24.24
N SER A 710 5.47 5.73 25.35
CA SER A 710 5.61 7.18 25.42
C SER A 710 7.05 7.61 25.71
N GLY A 711 7.43 8.83 25.31
CA GLY A 711 8.79 9.35 25.48
C GLY A 711 8.97 10.78 24.98
N TYR A 712 10.20 11.28 25.02
CA TYR A 712 10.59 12.60 24.49
C TYR A 712 11.47 12.40 23.22
N PHE A 713 10.89 11.89 22.13
CA PHE A 713 11.68 11.46 20.96
C PHE A 713 12.26 12.64 20.17
N ASN A 714 11.64 13.81 20.27
CA ASN A 714 12.10 15.07 19.66
C ASN A 714 12.97 15.96 20.56
N ASN A 715 13.22 15.54 21.82
CA ASN A 715 13.90 16.32 22.87
C ASN A 715 13.23 17.67 23.23
N ASP A 716 11.93 17.84 23.00
CA ASP A 716 11.15 18.87 23.70
C ASP A 716 10.69 18.36 25.09
N THR A 717 9.89 19.15 25.82
CA THR A 717 9.48 18.86 27.19
C THR A 717 8.12 18.15 27.30
N LYS A 718 7.57 17.63 26.20
CA LYS A 718 6.20 17.13 26.08
C LYS A 718 6.20 15.67 25.70
N LEU A 719 5.20 14.94 26.15
CA LEU A 719 5.19 13.49 26.00
C LEU A 719 4.67 13.08 24.60
N ASP A 720 5.59 12.59 23.77
CA ASP A 720 5.29 11.94 22.50
C ASP A 720 4.73 10.53 22.73
N LEU A 721 4.08 9.99 21.70
CA LEU A 721 3.61 8.60 21.65
C LEU A 721 4.16 7.87 20.42
N VAL A 722 4.51 6.59 20.59
CA VAL A 722 4.70 5.63 19.50
C VAL A 722 3.64 4.55 19.59
N VAL A 723 3.06 4.18 18.44
CA VAL A 723 2.01 3.15 18.30
C VAL A 723 2.41 2.17 17.20
N THR A 724 2.30 0.86 17.46
CA THR A 724 2.69 -0.21 16.52
C THR A 724 1.48 -1.04 16.06
N ASP A 725 1.35 -1.30 14.76
CA ASP A 725 0.08 -1.77 14.18
C ASP A 725 0.23 -3.12 13.45
N ASP A 726 -0.73 -4.05 13.62
CA ASP A 726 -0.61 -5.47 13.20
C ASP A 726 -0.47 -5.64 11.67
N PHE A 727 -1.20 -4.81 10.91
CA PHE A 727 -1.34 -4.94 9.45
C PHE A 727 -0.38 -4.08 8.63
N ASP A 728 -0.17 -2.82 9.01
CA ASP A 728 0.54 -1.84 8.16
C ASP A 728 2.06 -2.01 8.17
N ARG A 729 2.57 -2.86 9.08
CA ARG A 729 4.01 -3.22 9.24
C ARG A 729 4.92 -2.05 9.61
N ILE A 730 4.32 -0.96 10.07
CA ILE A 730 4.97 0.26 10.52
C ILE A 730 4.67 0.51 12.00
N PHE A 731 5.41 1.44 12.59
CA PHE A 731 4.92 2.20 13.74
C PHE A 731 4.74 3.65 13.37
N HIS A 732 3.81 4.31 14.06
CA HIS A 732 3.53 5.73 13.96
C HIS A 732 4.22 6.45 15.12
N ILE A 733 4.87 7.59 14.85
CA ILE A 733 5.30 8.54 15.89
C ILE A 733 4.36 9.73 15.88
N LEU A 734 3.86 10.06 17.06
CA LEU A 734 2.90 11.10 17.34
C LEU A 734 3.60 12.13 18.25
N LEU A 735 3.92 13.32 17.74
CA LEU A 735 4.58 14.33 18.56
C LEU A 735 3.58 15.01 19.51
N GLY A 736 3.90 15.05 20.81
CA GLY A 736 3.05 15.66 21.82
C GLY A 736 3.08 17.19 21.73
N ASN A 737 1.94 17.87 21.53
CA ASN A 737 1.93 19.33 21.48
C ASN A 737 1.78 20.02 22.85
N GLY A 738 1.64 19.27 23.94
CA GLY A 738 1.44 19.77 25.31
C GLY A 738 0.04 20.36 25.55
N LYS A 739 -0.92 20.03 24.66
CA LYS A 739 -2.30 20.54 24.63
C LYS A 739 -3.25 19.51 24.02
N GLN A 740 -3.20 18.26 24.50
CA GLN A 740 -4.14 17.18 24.16
C GLN A 740 -4.09 16.67 22.71
N ILE A 741 -3.26 17.27 21.83
CA ILE A 741 -3.22 16.94 20.41
C ILE A 741 -1.83 16.42 20.07
N PHE A 742 -1.80 15.22 19.50
CA PHE A 742 -0.65 14.74 18.78
C PHE A 742 -0.58 15.35 17.39
N GLN A 743 0.61 15.78 16.95
CA GLN A 743 0.81 16.18 15.55
C GLN A 743 0.82 14.95 14.64
N PHE A 744 -0.39 14.54 14.25
CA PHE A 744 -0.62 13.72 13.07
C PHE A 744 -0.51 14.58 11.80
N PRO A 745 -0.11 13.99 10.67
CA PRO A 745 -0.67 14.37 9.38
C PRO A 745 -2.18 14.10 9.46
N LEU A 746 -2.98 15.15 9.62
CA LEU A 746 -4.40 15.01 9.87
C LEU A 746 -5.09 14.42 8.63
N ASN A 747 -5.65 13.21 8.79
CA ASN A 747 -6.36 12.47 7.76
C ASN A 747 -7.87 12.67 7.92
N TYR A 748 -8.51 13.23 6.90
CA TYR A 748 -9.94 13.46 6.85
C TYR A 748 -10.60 12.55 5.82
N THR A 749 -11.60 11.79 6.27
CA THR A 749 -12.42 10.97 5.38
C THR A 749 -13.30 11.87 4.53
N VAL A 750 -13.16 11.72 3.21
CA VAL A 750 -13.92 12.42 2.17
C VAL A 750 -14.91 11.44 1.53
N GLY A 751 -15.38 11.67 0.31
CA GLY A 751 -16.17 10.69 -0.44
C GLY A 751 -15.28 9.65 -1.15
N GLU A 752 -15.90 8.75 -1.92
CA GLU A 752 -15.19 7.68 -2.62
C GLU A 752 -14.36 8.18 -3.81
N SER A 753 -13.10 7.73 -3.87
CA SER A 753 -12.10 8.07 -4.89
C SER A 753 -11.89 9.59 -5.07
N PRO A 754 -11.40 10.30 -4.02
CA PRO A 754 -11.11 11.72 -4.11
C PRO A 754 -10.07 12.05 -5.19
N SER A 755 -10.36 13.03 -6.03
CA SER A 755 -9.65 13.29 -7.30
C SER A 755 -8.92 14.63 -7.37
N SER A 756 -9.41 15.65 -6.67
CA SER A 756 -8.86 17.02 -6.65
C SER A 756 -9.17 17.70 -5.32
N VAL A 757 -8.38 18.72 -4.96
CA VAL A 757 -8.53 19.49 -3.73
C VAL A 757 -8.18 20.97 -3.95
N VAL A 758 -8.90 21.87 -3.28
CA VAL A 758 -8.52 23.28 -3.10
C VAL A 758 -8.62 23.70 -1.64
N LEU A 759 -7.79 24.68 -1.25
CA LEU A 759 -7.73 25.27 0.08
C LEU A 759 -7.95 26.79 -0.04
N ASP A 760 -9.05 27.31 0.54
CA ASP A 760 -9.35 28.75 0.60
C ASP A 760 -10.33 29.03 1.77
N ASN A 761 -10.52 30.29 2.13
CA ASN A 761 -11.35 30.77 3.24
C ASN A 761 -12.85 30.83 2.83
N PHE A 762 -13.53 29.69 2.77
CA PHE A 762 -14.92 29.60 2.29
C PHE A 762 -15.95 30.17 3.26
N ASN A 763 -15.67 30.22 4.56
CA ASN A 763 -16.58 30.74 5.60
C ASN A 763 -16.24 32.15 6.15
N ASN A 764 -15.24 32.83 5.57
CA ASN A 764 -14.75 34.16 5.97
C ASN A 764 -14.17 34.27 7.40
N ASN A 765 -13.81 33.17 8.06
CA ASN A 765 -13.20 33.20 9.41
C ASN A 765 -11.69 33.55 9.42
N ASN A 766 -11.05 33.66 8.24
CA ASN A 766 -9.60 33.88 8.03
C ASN A 766 -8.72 32.67 8.37
N LYS A 767 -9.25 31.46 8.18
CA LYS A 767 -8.52 30.20 8.11
C LYS A 767 -8.76 29.60 6.72
N MET A 768 -7.90 28.66 6.32
CA MET A 768 -8.22 27.86 5.14
C MET A 768 -9.23 26.79 5.52
N ASP A 769 -10.28 26.69 4.73
CA ASP A 769 -11.16 25.51 4.65
C ASP A 769 -10.65 24.62 3.49
N ALA A 770 -11.15 23.40 3.36
CA ALA A 770 -10.81 22.52 2.24
C ALA A 770 -12.05 22.06 1.45
N VAL A 771 -11.91 21.92 0.13
CA VAL A 771 -12.92 21.31 -0.74
C VAL A 771 -12.28 20.23 -1.60
N VAL A 772 -12.91 19.06 -1.64
CA VAL A 772 -12.42 17.84 -2.33
C VAL A 772 -13.48 17.30 -3.28
N THR A 773 -13.10 16.88 -4.48
CA THR A 773 -14.00 16.20 -5.45
C THR A 773 -13.97 14.69 -5.29
N ASN A 774 -15.13 14.04 -5.19
CA ASN A 774 -15.26 12.60 -4.92
C ASN A 774 -15.74 11.87 -6.19
N ASN A 775 -14.84 11.16 -6.88
CA ASN A 775 -15.10 10.70 -8.25
C ASN A 775 -16.18 9.62 -8.35
N LEU A 776 -16.38 8.77 -7.34
CA LEU A 776 -17.37 7.68 -7.41
C LEU A 776 -18.74 8.05 -6.81
N ASP A 777 -18.79 9.08 -5.96
CA ASP A 777 -20.02 9.54 -5.29
C ASP A 777 -20.85 10.54 -6.11
N ASP A 778 -20.33 11.06 -7.24
CA ASP A 778 -20.87 12.22 -7.96
C ASP A 778 -21.02 13.47 -7.03
N THR A 779 -20.10 13.67 -6.07
CA THR A 779 -20.14 14.76 -5.07
C THR A 779 -18.83 15.56 -4.94
N ILE A 780 -18.91 16.72 -4.29
CA ILE A 780 -17.79 17.30 -3.54
C ILE A 780 -18.01 17.17 -2.03
N THR A 781 -16.92 17.12 -1.27
CA THR A 781 -16.88 17.25 0.20
C THR A 781 -16.25 18.59 0.57
N VAL A 782 -16.95 19.39 1.37
CA VAL A 782 -16.48 20.64 1.99
C VAL A 782 -16.13 20.36 3.44
N LEU A 783 -14.96 20.82 3.90
CA LEU A 783 -14.42 20.65 5.24
C LEU A 783 -14.05 22.03 5.81
N LEU A 784 -14.77 22.51 6.81
CA LEU A 784 -14.54 23.84 7.39
C LEU A 784 -13.61 23.78 8.61
N ASP A 785 -12.53 24.58 8.62
CA ASP A 785 -11.59 24.66 9.75
C ASP A 785 -12.15 25.59 10.82
N ASN A 786 -12.29 25.06 12.03
CA ASN A 786 -12.65 25.86 13.18
C ASN A 786 -11.45 26.12 14.11
N GLU A 787 -10.40 25.31 14.12
CA GLU A 787 -9.21 25.49 14.98
C GLU A 787 -7.90 24.89 14.40
N ASN A 788 -7.14 25.71 13.67
CA ASN A 788 -5.72 25.46 13.32
C ASN A 788 -5.51 24.23 12.43
N GLY A 789 -6.35 24.07 11.40
CA GLY A 789 -6.35 22.93 10.49
C GLY A 789 -7.14 21.73 11.00
N ILE A 790 -7.99 21.90 12.02
CA ILE A 790 -8.90 20.86 12.51
C ILE A 790 -10.30 21.09 11.95
N PHE A 791 -10.62 20.36 10.88
CA PHE A 791 -11.95 20.40 10.29
C PHE A 791 -13.00 19.79 11.22
N HIS A 792 -14.00 20.59 11.59
CA HIS A 792 -15.08 20.21 12.50
C HIS A 792 -16.47 20.21 11.86
N THR A 793 -16.57 20.50 10.56
CA THR A 793 -17.83 20.46 9.81
C THR A 793 -17.58 19.93 8.41
N ARG A 794 -18.18 18.78 8.10
CA ARG A 794 -18.22 18.17 6.76
C ARG A 794 -19.58 18.41 6.12
N MET A 795 -19.60 18.86 4.87
CA MET A 795 -20.82 19.02 4.06
C MET A 795 -20.58 18.49 2.65
N ASP A 796 -21.42 17.55 2.21
CA ASP A 796 -21.30 16.94 0.88
C ASP A 796 -22.35 17.50 -0.08
N TYR A 797 -21.95 17.90 -1.29
CA TYR A 797 -22.82 18.47 -2.33
C TYR A 797 -22.75 17.64 -3.60
N SER A 798 -23.89 17.19 -4.11
CA SER A 798 -23.97 16.49 -5.40
C SER A 798 -23.71 17.46 -6.56
N VAL A 799 -22.84 17.04 -7.50
CA VAL A 799 -22.42 17.82 -8.67
C VAL A 799 -22.78 17.06 -9.95
N GLY A 800 -22.03 17.24 -11.04
CA GLY A 800 -22.13 16.37 -12.20
C GLY A 800 -21.46 15.01 -11.97
N LYS A 801 -21.37 14.20 -13.03
CA LYS A 801 -20.87 12.82 -12.90
C LYS A 801 -19.36 12.74 -12.92
N ALA A 802 -18.82 11.86 -12.07
CA ALA A 802 -17.39 11.59 -11.93
C ALA A 802 -16.54 12.88 -11.83
N PRO A 803 -16.70 13.68 -10.77
CA PRO A 803 -15.96 14.93 -10.61
C PRO A 803 -14.46 14.67 -10.47
N CYS A 804 -13.64 15.44 -11.17
CA CYS A 804 -12.22 15.15 -11.43
C CYS A 804 -11.26 16.34 -11.18
N SER A 805 -11.76 17.57 -11.16
CA SER A 805 -10.99 18.79 -10.86
C SER A 805 -11.88 19.82 -10.19
N VAL A 806 -11.35 20.60 -9.25
CA VAL A 806 -12.03 21.76 -8.66
C VAL A 806 -11.09 22.97 -8.60
N ILE A 807 -11.66 24.16 -8.79
CA ILE A 807 -11.02 25.46 -8.55
C ILE A 807 -11.96 26.37 -7.74
N CYS A 808 -11.42 27.38 -7.07
CA CYS A 808 -12.17 28.35 -6.27
C CYS A 808 -11.77 29.81 -6.57
N ASP A 809 -12.76 30.69 -6.74
CA ASP A 809 -12.57 32.14 -6.86
C ASP A 809 -13.93 32.87 -6.71
N ASP A 810 -13.98 34.20 -6.80
CA ASP A 810 -15.24 34.98 -6.78
C ASP A 810 -15.86 35.07 -8.18
N PHE A 811 -16.58 34.03 -8.60
CA PHE A 811 -17.19 33.97 -9.94
C PHE A 811 -18.37 34.92 -10.11
N ASN A 812 -19.05 35.31 -9.02
CA ASN A 812 -20.25 36.15 -9.09
C ASN A 812 -20.03 37.64 -8.72
N ASN A 813 -18.83 37.99 -8.22
CA ASN A 813 -18.42 39.32 -7.73
C ASN A 813 -19.13 39.78 -6.44
N ASP A 814 -19.48 38.85 -5.54
CA ASP A 814 -20.05 39.17 -4.20
C ASP A 814 -19.06 39.05 -3.03
N ASN A 815 -17.76 38.91 -3.33
CA ASN A 815 -16.62 38.84 -2.40
C ASN A 815 -16.62 37.57 -1.55
N LYS A 816 -17.06 36.45 -2.12
CA LYS A 816 -16.95 35.11 -1.53
C LYS A 816 -16.20 34.18 -2.46
N ARG A 817 -15.72 33.06 -1.92
CA ARG A 817 -15.11 32.00 -2.72
C ARG A 817 -16.17 31.01 -3.19
N ASP A 818 -16.55 31.13 -4.45
CA ASP A 818 -17.37 30.17 -5.19
C ASP A 818 -16.48 29.01 -5.71
N LEU A 819 -17.09 28.00 -6.33
CA LEU A 819 -16.38 26.84 -6.89
C LEU A 819 -16.75 26.58 -8.35
N VAL A 820 -15.78 26.06 -9.11
CA VAL A 820 -16.04 25.33 -10.35
C VAL A 820 -15.51 23.92 -10.22
N VAL A 821 -16.35 22.94 -10.53
CA VAL A 821 -16.04 21.50 -10.50
C VAL A 821 -16.18 20.91 -11.90
N VAL A 822 -15.19 20.14 -12.35
CA VAL A 822 -15.19 19.46 -13.65
C VAL A 822 -15.74 18.05 -13.50
N ASN A 823 -16.71 17.69 -14.35
CA ASN A 823 -17.45 16.42 -14.28
C ASN A 823 -17.19 15.57 -15.54
N TYR A 824 -16.22 14.67 -15.43
CA TYR A 824 -15.76 13.81 -16.54
C TYR A 824 -16.90 12.93 -17.11
N GLY A 825 -17.75 12.39 -16.24
CA GLY A 825 -18.70 11.32 -16.55
C GLY A 825 -19.99 11.78 -17.27
N ASN A 826 -20.26 13.07 -17.36
CA ASN A 826 -21.39 13.64 -18.09
C ASN A 826 -21.03 14.85 -18.96
N ASN A 827 -19.74 15.08 -19.24
CA ASN A 827 -19.23 16.16 -20.09
C ASN A 827 -19.69 17.57 -19.65
N SER A 828 -19.66 17.85 -18.34
CA SER A 828 -20.12 19.12 -17.80
C SER A 828 -19.14 19.74 -16.79
N ILE A 829 -19.34 21.01 -16.49
CA ILE A 829 -18.83 21.65 -15.27
C ILE A 829 -20.00 22.05 -14.37
N SER A 830 -19.78 22.04 -13.06
CA SER A 830 -20.71 22.55 -12.05
C SER A 830 -20.14 23.82 -11.43
N ILE A 831 -20.89 24.92 -11.46
CA ILE A 831 -20.59 26.15 -10.72
C ILE A 831 -21.37 26.09 -9.41
N LEU A 832 -20.72 26.29 -8.26
CA LEU A 832 -21.37 26.32 -6.96
C LEU A 832 -21.15 27.69 -6.30
N PHE A 833 -22.23 28.41 -6.01
CA PHE A 833 -22.13 29.71 -5.35
C PHE A 833 -22.21 29.58 -3.82
N ASN A 834 -21.36 30.33 -3.14
CA ASN A 834 -21.18 30.32 -1.69
C ASN A 834 -22.15 31.28 -0.99
N ASP A 835 -22.69 30.90 0.17
CA ASP A 835 -23.52 31.79 0.99
C ASP A 835 -22.71 32.76 1.86
N GLY A 836 -21.41 32.49 2.04
CA GLY A 836 -20.45 33.25 2.84
C GLY A 836 -20.11 32.59 4.18
N ASN A 837 -20.80 31.51 4.54
CA ASN A 837 -20.60 30.69 5.74
C ASN A 837 -19.98 29.31 5.39
N GLY A 838 -19.43 29.17 4.18
CA GLY A 838 -18.89 27.91 3.66
C GLY A 838 -19.94 26.94 3.13
N SER A 839 -21.20 27.38 2.95
CA SER A 839 -22.26 26.55 2.36
C SER A 839 -22.53 26.93 0.90
N PHE A 840 -22.85 25.92 0.07
CA PHE A 840 -23.03 26.08 -1.38
C PHE A 840 -24.47 25.82 -1.85
N PRO A 841 -25.44 26.71 -1.57
CA PRO A 841 -26.87 26.47 -1.80
C PRO A 841 -27.34 26.56 -3.26
N ILE A 842 -26.53 27.07 -4.20
CA ILE A 842 -26.89 27.23 -5.61
C ILE A 842 -25.86 26.52 -6.48
N ILE A 843 -26.33 25.58 -7.30
CA ILE A 843 -25.49 24.81 -8.23
C ILE A 843 -26.03 24.98 -9.66
N MET A 844 -25.17 25.36 -10.59
CA MET A 844 -25.48 25.47 -12.02
C MET A 844 -24.59 24.51 -12.83
N ASN A 845 -25.09 23.97 -13.94
CA ASN A 845 -24.33 23.02 -14.76
C ASN A 845 -24.23 23.50 -16.21
N TYR A 846 -23.03 23.46 -16.78
CA TYR A 846 -22.72 23.84 -18.16
C TYR A 846 -22.13 22.65 -18.91
N MET A 847 -22.58 22.39 -20.14
CA MET A 847 -21.99 21.37 -21.00
C MET A 847 -20.69 21.90 -21.65
N VAL A 848 -19.69 21.05 -21.74
CA VAL A 848 -18.37 21.32 -22.33
C VAL A 848 -17.99 20.20 -23.31
N GLY A 849 -16.78 20.24 -23.87
CA GLY A 849 -16.26 19.14 -24.70
C GLY A 849 -16.23 17.80 -23.97
N SER A 850 -16.14 16.71 -24.73
CA SER A 850 -16.22 15.35 -24.18
C SER A 850 -15.02 15.00 -23.30
N TRP A 851 -15.31 14.29 -22.20
CA TRP A 851 -14.36 13.87 -21.17
C TRP A 851 -13.52 15.04 -20.62
N PRO A 852 -14.14 16.04 -19.99
CA PRO A 852 -13.39 17.14 -19.40
C PRO A 852 -12.62 16.67 -18.16
N TYR A 853 -11.40 17.21 -17.97
CA TYR A 853 -10.49 16.80 -16.89
C TYR A 853 -10.00 17.93 -15.98
N SER A 854 -9.83 19.13 -16.52
CA SER A 854 -9.17 20.23 -15.82
C SER A 854 -9.76 21.57 -16.25
N VAL A 855 -9.80 22.53 -15.32
CA VAL A 855 -10.32 23.88 -15.52
C VAL A 855 -9.40 24.89 -14.86
N ILE A 856 -9.33 26.09 -15.43
CA ILE A 856 -8.70 27.25 -14.80
C ILE A 856 -9.54 28.51 -15.06
N ALA A 857 -9.50 29.44 -14.11
CA ALA A 857 -10.20 30.73 -14.18
C ALA A 857 -9.22 31.86 -14.48
N PHE A 858 -9.58 32.74 -15.41
CA PHE A 858 -8.84 33.97 -15.68
C PHE A 858 -9.71 34.97 -16.46
N ASP A 859 -9.42 36.26 -16.42
CA ASP A 859 -10.00 37.26 -17.32
C ASP A 859 -9.26 37.24 -18.67
N PHE A 860 -9.71 36.44 -19.64
CA PHE A 860 -9.01 36.27 -20.92
C PHE A 860 -9.27 37.41 -21.92
N ASN A 861 -10.21 38.31 -21.62
CA ASN A 861 -10.64 39.39 -22.50
C ASN A 861 -10.48 40.82 -21.92
N ASN A 862 -10.00 40.92 -20.68
CA ASN A 862 -9.77 42.16 -19.90
C ASN A 862 -11.06 42.96 -19.58
N ASP A 863 -12.20 42.30 -19.37
CA ASP A 863 -13.48 42.93 -18.99
C ASP A 863 -13.85 42.82 -17.49
N THR A 864 -12.86 42.46 -16.67
CA THR A 864 -12.88 42.30 -15.20
C THR A 864 -13.89 41.27 -14.69
N LYS A 865 -14.09 40.19 -15.46
CA LYS A 865 -14.83 39.00 -15.03
C LYS A 865 -13.96 37.77 -15.23
N LEU A 866 -14.17 36.74 -14.42
CA LEU A 866 -13.50 35.47 -14.60
C LEU A 866 -14.19 34.68 -15.72
N ASP A 867 -13.47 34.45 -16.80
CA ASP A 867 -13.76 33.44 -17.80
C ASP A 867 -13.21 32.08 -17.31
N LEU A 868 -13.62 30.99 -17.96
CA LEU A 868 -13.09 29.65 -17.70
C LEU A 868 -12.47 29.05 -18.97
N ALA A 869 -11.32 28.41 -18.83
CA ALA A 869 -10.78 27.49 -19.84
C ALA A 869 -10.88 26.06 -19.31
N VAL A 870 -11.51 25.16 -20.08
CA VAL A 870 -11.78 23.75 -19.69
C VAL A 870 -11.17 22.79 -20.71
N VAL A 871 -10.30 21.90 -20.26
CA VAL A 871 -9.65 20.88 -21.12
C VAL A 871 -10.53 19.64 -21.26
N SER A 872 -10.76 19.22 -22.52
CA SER A 872 -11.63 18.11 -22.92
C SER A 872 -10.85 16.99 -23.63
N PHE A 873 -10.47 15.98 -22.86
CA PHE A 873 -9.62 14.85 -23.26
C PHE A 873 -10.20 14.03 -24.42
N GLY A 874 -11.51 13.95 -24.56
CA GLY A 874 -12.21 13.23 -25.63
C GLY A 874 -12.54 14.05 -26.87
N SER A 875 -12.37 15.38 -26.82
CA SER A 875 -12.58 16.30 -27.94
C SER A 875 -11.27 16.84 -28.53
N PHE A 876 -10.15 16.69 -27.81
CA PHE A 876 -8.84 17.26 -28.14
C PHE A 876 -8.89 18.79 -28.22
N THR A 877 -9.65 19.40 -27.30
CA THR A 877 -9.89 20.84 -27.24
C THR A 877 -9.70 21.41 -25.84
N VAL A 878 -9.43 22.72 -25.80
CA VAL A 878 -9.74 23.58 -24.65
C VAL A 878 -10.95 24.45 -25.01
N SER A 879 -12.01 24.37 -24.20
CA SER A 879 -13.23 25.17 -24.32
C SER A 879 -13.10 26.45 -23.50
N ILE A 880 -13.27 27.62 -24.13
CA ILE A 880 -13.26 28.93 -23.46
C ILE A 880 -14.69 29.40 -23.23
N LEU A 881 -15.07 29.62 -21.97
CA LEU A 881 -16.40 30.05 -21.54
C LEU A 881 -16.30 31.45 -20.92
N LEU A 882 -16.84 32.46 -21.60
CA LEU A 882 -16.77 33.85 -21.11
C LEU A 882 -17.71 34.11 -19.93
N GLY A 883 -17.22 34.83 -18.93
CA GLY A 883 -17.95 35.16 -17.70
C GLY A 883 -19.02 36.24 -17.88
N GLN A 884 -19.94 36.33 -16.91
CA GLN A 884 -20.95 37.38 -16.79
C GLN A 884 -21.10 37.77 -15.31
N THR A 885 -21.56 38.99 -15.03
CA THR A 885 -21.60 39.65 -13.70
C THR A 885 -22.57 39.01 -12.68
N ASN A 886 -23.06 37.81 -12.96
CA ASN A 886 -23.92 37.00 -12.10
C ASN A 886 -23.36 35.56 -11.97
N GLY A 887 -22.08 35.34 -12.29
CA GLY A 887 -21.43 34.03 -12.31
C GLY A 887 -21.98 33.06 -13.36
N THR A 888 -22.68 33.54 -14.40
CA THR A 888 -23.14 32.69 -15.50
C THR A 888 -22.24 32.81 -16.72
N PHE A 889 -22.08 31.71 -17.45
CA PHE A 889 -21.13 31.63 -18.57
C PHE A 889 -21.82 31.65 -19.94
N GLN A 890 -21.11 32.21 -20.93
CA GLN A 890 -21.49 32.18 -22.34
C GLN A 890 -21.26 30.78 -22.95
N THR A 891 -21.75 30.56 -24.18
CA THR A 891 -21.51 29.32 -24.92
C THR A 891 -20.00 29.11 -25.15
N PRO A 892 -19.44 27.91 -24.90
CA PRO A 892 -18.02 27.65 -25.10
C PRO A 892 -17.54 27.86 -26.54
N ILE A 893 -16.31 28.34 -26.68
CA ILE A 893 -15.54 28.38 -27.94
C ILE A 893 -14.38 27.40 -27.83
N ASP A 894 -14.34 26.39 -28.69
CA ASP A 894 -13.32 25.34 -28.66
C ASP A 894 -12.08 25.67 -29.50
N TYR A 895 -10.91 25.49 -28.90
CA TYR A 895 -9.61 25.54 -29.58
C TYR A 895 -8.96 24.16 -29.58
N VAL A 896 -8.53 23.68 -30.74
CA VAL A 896 -7.88 22.37 -30.91
C VAL A 896 -6.47 22.41 -30.32
N VAL A 897 -6.11 21.36 -29.59
CA VAL A 897 -4.80 21.12 -28.97
C VAL A 897 -4.29 19.74 -29.37
N GLY A 898 -3.13 19.31 -28.85
CA GLY A 898 -2.57 17.98 -29.13
C GLY A 898 -3.41 16.83 -28.56
N ASP A 899 -3.11 15.61 -29.02
CA ASP A 899 -3.91 14.42 -28.72
C ASP A 899 -4.06 14.13 -27.21
N PHE A 900 -5.30 13.85 -26.79
CA PHE A 900 -5.70 13.50 -25.42
C PHE A 900 -5.21 14.49 -24.35
N PRO A 901 -5.65 15.77 -24.38
CA PRO A 901 -5.23 16.79 -23.41
C PRO A 901 -5.80 16.52 -22.01
N TYR A 902 -5.04 16.80 -20.96
CA TYR A 902 -5.38 16.40 -19.59
C TYR A 902 -5.39 17.55 -18.58
N ALA A 903 -4.41 18.45 -18.63
CA ALA A 903 -4.28 19.59 -17.70
C ALA A 903 -3.88 20.87 -18.44
N LEU A 904 -4.13 22.03 -17.84
CA LEU A 904 -3.74 23.33 -18.36
C LEU A 904 -3.21 24.27 -17.27
N THR A 905 -2.42 25.26 -17.70
CA THR A 905 -2.01 26.41 -16.90
C THR A 905 -2.05 27.69 -17.76
N VAL A 906 -1.92 28.85 -17.11
CA VAL A 906 -2.05 30.17 -17.72
C VAL A 906 -0.87 31.07 -17.36
N GLY A 907 -0.48 31.96 -18.26
CA GLY A 907 0.59 32.92 -18.04
C GLY A 907 0.81 33.82 -19.24
N ASP A 908 1.50 34.94 -19.08
CA ASP A 908 2.02 35.70 -20.21
C ASP A 908 3.33 35.06 -20.68
N PHE A 909 3.27 34.20 -21.69
CA PHE A 909 4.45 33.49 -22.20
C PHE A 909 5.21 34.31 -23.25
N ASN A 910 4.67 35.46 -23.65
CA ASN A 910 5.18 36.26 -24.78
C ASN A 910 5.53 37.73 -24.43
N ASN A 911 5.30 38.14 -23.19
CA ASN A 911 5.50 39.49 -22.63
C ASN A 911 4.68 40.60 -23.31
N ASP A 912 3.45 40.31 -23.78
CA ASP A 912 2.54 41.32 -24.33
C ASP A 912 1.38 41.75 -23.40
N MET A 913 1.43 41.32 -22.14
CA MET A 913 0.48 41.59 -21.05
C MET A 913 -0.91 40.99 -21.27
N LYS A 914 -0.97 39.85 -21.98
CA LYS A 914 -2.17 39.02 -22.10
C LYS A 914 -1.87 37.63 -21.57
N THR A 915 -2.91 37.02 -21.02
CA THR A 915 -2.79 35.68 -20.48
C THR A 915 -3.02 34.64 -21.57
N ASP A 916 -1.93 33.95 -21.91
CA ASP A 916 -1.86 32.81 -22.82
C ASP A 916 -2.24 31.50 -22.10
N LEU A 917 -2.36 30.41 -22.87
CA LEU A 917 -2.65 29.06 -22.38
C LEU A 917 -1.52 28.07 -22.70
N ALA A 918 -1.23 27.17 -21.75
CA ALA A 918 -0.37 26.00 -21.95
C ALA A 918 -1.11 24.73 -21.50
N VAL A 919 -1.23 23.73 -22.39
CA VAL A 919 -2.07 22.53 -22.21
C VAL A 919 -1.24 21.26 -22.40
N ALA A 920 -1.26 20.36 -21.41
CA ALA A 920 -0.54 19.08 -21.42
C ALA A 920 -1.30 18.00 -22.20
N ASN A 921 -0.69 17.49 -23.28
CA ASN A 921 -1.25 16.53 -24.23
C ASN A 921 -0.77 15.10 -23.90
N ARG A 922 -1.56 14.35 -23.13
CA ARG A 922 -1.18 13.03 -22.59
C ARG A 922 -0.94 11.97 -23.67
N GLY A 923 -1.57 12.12 -24.84
CA GLY A 923 -1.47 11.18 -25.96
C GLY A 923 -0.33 11.50 -26.94
N GLU A 924 -0.06 12.79 -27.16
CA GLU A 924 0.99 13.25 -28.07
C GLU A 924 2.38 13.32 -27.42
N ASN A 925 2.43 13.33 -26.07
CA ASN A 925 3.63 13.65 -25.28
C ASN A 925 4.18 15.05 -25.59
N THR A 926 3.28 16.04 -25.58
CA THR A 926 3.62 17.45 -25.83
C THR A 926 2.86 18.39 -24.88
N VAL A 927 3.29 19.66 -24.80
CA VAL A 927 2.47 20.78 -24.34
C VAL A 927 2.10 21.65 -25.53
N SER A 928 0.80 21.91 -25.72
CA SER A 928 0.28 22.93 -26.64
C SER A 928 0.32 24.30 -25.98
N VAL A 929 0.99 25.27 -26.59
CA VAL A 929 0.97 26.68 -26.17
C VAL A 929 0.12 27.49 -27.14
N LEU A 930 -0.86 28.23 -26.63
CA LEU A 930 -1.80 29.05 -27.41
C LEU A 930 -1.72 30.50 -26.95
N LEU A 931 -1.26 31.39 -27.83
CA LEU A 931 -1.12 32.81 -27.51
C LEU A 931 -2.46 33.54 -27.64
N ASN A 932 -2.77 34.44 -26.70
CA ASN A 932 -4.04 35.19 -26.64
C ASN A 932 -3.96 36.48 -27.47
N ASN A 933 -5.02 36.80 -28.20
CA ASN A 933 -5.10 38.05 -28.96
C ASN A 933 -5.56 39.24 -28.10
N GLY A 934 -6.15 38.98 -26.93
CA GLY A 934 -6.58 39.96 -25.92
C GLY A 934 -8.09 40.14 -25.81
N ASP A 935 -8.85 39.39 -26.60
CA ASP A 935 -10.32 39.34 -26.66
C ASP A 935 -10.85 37.92 -26.38
N ALA A 936 -10.08 37.13 -25.62
CA ALA A 936 -10.23 35.69 -25.42
C ALA A 936 -10.22 34.83 -26.71
N SER A 937 -9.81 35.40 -27.86
CA SER A 937 -9.47 34.58 -29.03
C SER A 937 -8.01 34.15 -29.01
N PHE A 938 -7.76 32.86 -29.24
CA PHE A 938 -6.43 32.27 -29.20
C PHE A 938 -5.87 31.95 -30.59
N GLN A 939 -4.55 32.00 -30.71
CA GLN A 939 -3.79 31.61 -31.90
C GLN A 939 -3.68 30.08 -32.02
N ILE A 940 -3.21 29.60 -33.18
CA ILE A 940 -2.98 28.16 -33.40
C ILE A 940 -1.91 27.66 -32.44
N SER A 941 -2.16 26.52 -31.79
CA SER A 941 -1.26 25.91 -30.81
C SER A 941 0.11 25.56 -31.39
N VAL A 942 1.18 25.84 -30.62
CA VAL A 942 2.54 25.36 -30.87
C VAL A 942 2.87 24.26 -29.87
N ASN A 943 3.23 23.07 -30.35
CA ASN A 943 3.44 21.89 -29.51
C ASN A 943 4.93 21.68 -29.19
N TYR A 944 5.27 21.57 -27.89
CA TYR A 944 6.62 21.32 -27.38
C TYR A 944 6.73 19.92 -26.75
N PRO A 945 7.75 19.10 -27.05
CA PRO A 945 7.83 17.71 -26.59
C PRO A 945 8.12 17.59 -25.09
N THR A 946 7.41 16.70 -24.39
CA THR A 946 7.56 16.38 -22.96
C THR A 946 8.21 15.01 -22.77
N GLY A 947 8.15 14.45 -21.56
CA GLY A 947 8.26 13.01 -21.35
C GLY A 947 6.95 12.27 -21.69
N ASN A 948 6.93 10.95 -21.53
CA ASN A 948 5.77 10.12 -21.81
C ASN A 948 4.60 10.38 -20.83
N SER A 949 3.41 10.54 -21.40
CA SER A 949 2.15 10.80 -20.70
C SER A 949 2.25 11.96 -19.70
N PRO A 950 2.32 13.22 -20.16
CA PRO A 950 2.17 14.37 -19.29
C PRO A 950 0.74 14.40 -18.68
N TYR A 951 0.65 14.49 -17.35
CA TYR A 951 -0.62 14.49 -16.58
C TYR A 951 -0.94 15.83 -15.93
N SER A 952 0.07 16.63 -15.57
CA SER A 952 -0.14 17.93 -14.90
C SER A 952 0.93 18.93 -15.31
N ILE A 953 0.59 20.21 -15.26
CA ILE A 953 1.43 21.32 -15.72
C ILE A 953 1.25 22.51 -14.76
N THR A 954 2.36 23.20 -14.46
CA THR A 954 2.38 24.46 -13.70
C THR A 954 3.41 25.43 -14.31
N THR A 955 3.39 26.69 -13.90
CA THR A 955 4.26 27.74 -14.44
C THR A 955 4.77 28.68 -13.34
N ALA A 956 6.02 29.11 -13.48
CA ALA A 956 6.66 30.19 -12.73
C ALA A 956 7.97 30.58 -13.44
N ASP A 957 8.68 31.60 -12.97
CA ASP A 957 10.08 31.88 -13.35
C ASP A 957 11.00 30.97 -12.53
N PHE A 958 11.33 29.77 -13.03
CA PHE A 958 12.16 28.81 -12.29
C PHE A 958 13.65 29.17 -12.37
N ASN A 959 14.08 29.86 -13.41
CA ASN A 959 15.49 30.14 -13.70
C ASN A 959 15.99 31.54 -13.24
N ASN A 960 15.08 32.42 -12.80
CA ASN A 960 15.27 33.82 -12.42
C ASN A 960 15.72 34.72 -13.59
N ASP A 961 15.11 34.57 -14.78
CA ASP A 961 15.32 35.44 -15.96
C ASP A 961 14.11 36.32 -16.31
N THR A 962 13.08 36.33 -15.46
CA THR A 962 11.82 37.09 -15.54
C THR A 962 10.81 36.63 -16.59
N ASN A 963 11.07 35.53 -17.31
CA ASN A 963 10.10 34.90 -18.19
C ASN A 963 9.40 33.72 -17.48
N LEU A 964 8.19 33.38 -17.92
CA LEU A 964 7.48 32.22 -17.39
C LEU A 964 7.96 30.93 -18.06
N ASP A 965 8.47 30.00 -17.24
CA ASP A 965 8.83 28.63 -17.58
C ASP A 965 7.62 27.69 -17.36
N LEU A 966 7.68 26.45 -17.88
CA LEU A 966 6.67 25.41 -17.63
C LEU A 966 7.28 24.17 -16.97
N ALA A 967 6.62 23.62 -15.97
CA ALA A 967 6.96 22.33 -15.34
C ALA A 967 5.85 21.31 -15.58
N VAL A 968 6.20 20.13 -16.11
CA VAL A 968 5.23 19.12 -16.58
C VAL A 968 5.50 17.74 -15.97
N ALA A 969 4.50 17.14 -15.32
CA ALA A 969 4.56 15.82 -14.69
C ALA A 969 4.35 14.68 -15.70
N ASN A 970 5.41 13.94 -16.03
CA ASN A 970 5.43 12.86 -17.02
C ASN A 970 5.21 11.49 -16.34
N PHE A 971 3.94 11.11 -16.21
CA PHE A 971 3.47 9.90 -15.52
C PHE A 971 4.04 8.59 -16.08
N GLY A 972 4.40 8.56 -17.37
CA GLY A 972 4.98 7.40 -18.04
C GLY A 972 6.46 7.18 -17.71
N ASP A 973 7.23 8.26 -17.53
CA ASP A 973 8.69 8.22 -17.40
C ASP A 973 9.21 8.40 -15.96
N ASN A 974 8.32 8.68 -15.00
CA ASN A 974 8.70 9.06 -13.62
C ASN A 974 9.60 10.31 -13.60
N THR A 975 9.21 11.36 -14.35
CA THR A 975 9.95 12.62 -14.41
C THR A 975 9.07 13.86 -14.36
N ILE A 976 9.67 14.99 -13.99
CA ILE A 976 9.24 16.33 -14.38
C ILE A 976 10.09 16.78 -15.58
N SER A 977 9.45 17.34 -16.61
CA SER A 977 10.15 18.11 -17.65
C SER A 977 9.95 19.62 -17.45
N ILE A 978 11.06 20.34 -17.29
CA ILE A 978 11.11 21.81 -17.18
C ILE A 978 11.43 22.39 -18.55
N HIS A 979 10.53 23.21 -19.08
CA HIS A 979 10.69 23.96 -20.33
C HIS A 979 10.99 25.41 -19.98
N LEU A 980 12.23 25.85 -20.18
CA LEU A 980 12.60 27.23 -19.90
C LEU A 980 12.05 28.16 -20.99
N GLY A 981 11.43 29.26 -20.58
CA GLY A 981 10.87 30.27 -21.47
C GLY A 981 11.93 31.06 -22.23
N MET A 982 11.49 31.79 -23.26
CA MET A 982 12.29 32.79 -23.98
C MET A 982 11.59 34.15 -24.08
N GLY A 983 10.47 34.33 -23.36
CA GLY A 983 9.75 35.60 -23.27
C GLY A 983 9.08 36.08 -24.55
N ASN A 984 8.72 35.14 -25.44
CA ASN A 984 8.21 35.42 -26.79
C ASN A 984 7.31 34.29 -27.34
N GLY A 985 6.74 33.45 -26.46
CA GLY A 985 5.97 32.26 -26.81
C GLY A 985 6.81 31.04 -27.20
N ILE A 986 8.15 31.13 -27.18
CA ILE A 986 9.08 30.03 -27.47
C ILE A 986 9.69 29.47 -26.18
N PHE A 987 9.75 28.15 -26.11
CA PHE A 987 10.38 27.41 -25.03
C PHE A 987 11.64 26.66 -25.50
N GLN A 988 12.60 26.50 -24.60
CA GLN A 988 13.83 25.75 -24.80
C GLN A 988 13.59 24.23 -24.77
N THR A 989 14.61 23.45 -25.15
CA THR A 989 14.59 21.98 -25.00
C THR A 989 14.42 21.61 -23.52
N PRO A 990 13.51 20.68 -23.16
CA PRO A 990 13.22 20.39 -21.75
C PRO A 990 14.37 19.76 -20.98
N LEU A 991 14.46 20.11 -19.70
CA LEU A 991 15.32 19.50 -18.69
C LEU A 991 14.52 18.45 -17.91
N PHE A 992 15.07 17.26 -17.70
CA PHE A 992 14.36 16.15 -17.05
C PHE A 992 14.88 15.88 -15.63
N TYR A 993 13.98 15.94 -14.66
CA TYR A 993 14.24 15.63 -13.26
C TYR A 993 13.46 14.36 -12.85
N GLN A 994 14.10 13.45 -12.11
CA GLN A 994 13.45 12.21 -11.64
C GLN A 994 12.47 12.51 -10.49
N THR A 995 11.37 11.77 -10.41
CA THR A 995 10.37 11.84 -9.31
C THR A 995 10.23 10.48 -8.61
N GLY A 996 9.27 10.36 -7.68
CA GLY A 996 8.66 9.06 -7.37
C GLY A 996 7.93 8.47 -8.59
N SER A 997 7.32 7.30 -8.42
CA SER A 997 6.71 6.56 -9.54
C SER A 997 5.31 7.07 -9.90
N GLY A 998 5.10 7.39 -11.18
CA GLY A 998 3.84 7.92 -11.70
C GLY A 998 3.49 9.31 -11.18
N PRO A 999 4.33 10.34 -11.44
CA PRO A 999 4.01 11.72 -11.09
C PRO A 999 2.72 12.16 -11.78
N PHE A 1000 1.78 12.72 -11.01
CA PHE A 1000 0.38 12.88 -11.42
C PHE A 1000 -0.08 14.33 -11.33
N SER A 1001 0.13 15.01 -10.20
CA SER A 1001 -0.13 16.45 -10.01
C SER A 1001 1.19 17.16 -9.70
N VAL A 1002 1.42 18.34 -10.30
CA VAL A 1002 2.53 19.24 -9.95
C VAL A 1002 2.00 20.63 -9.56
N LEU A 1003 2.57 21.18 -8.49
CA LEU A 1003 2.38 22.55 -8.03
C LEU A 1003 3.71 23.29 -7.99
N SER A 1004 3.65 24.62 -8.11
CA SER A 1004 4.75 25.55 -7.89
C SER A 1004 4.41 26.47 -6.71
N GLY A 1005 5.41 26.82 -5.89
CA GLY A 1005 5.25 27.73 -4.75
C GLY A 1005 6.55 27.89 -3.98
N ASP A 1006 6.64 28.92 -3.14
CA ASP A 1006 7.81 29.15 -2.27
C ASP A 1006 7.66 28.33 -0.98
N LEU A 1007 8.37 27.20 -0.87
CA LEU A 1007 8.27 26.31 0.29
C LEU A 1007 9.21 26.72 1.42
N ASN A 1008 10.35 27.31 1.07
CA ASN A 1008 11.44 27.63 2.00
C ASN A 1008 11.52 29.12 2.41
N ASN A 1009 10.69 29.99 1.81
CA ASN A 1009 10.60 31.43 2.03
C ASN A 1009 11.86 32.22 1.53
N ASP A 1010 12.59 31.70 0.53
CA ASP A 1010 13.67 32.43 -0.16
C ASP A 1010 13.20 33.23 -1.38
N LYS A 1011 11.90 33.14 -1.72
CA LYS A 1011 11.20 33.84 -2.81
C LYS A 1011 11.43 33.29 -4.21
N LYS A 1012 11.93 32.06 -4.34
CA LYS A 1012 11.94 31.32 -5.60
C LYS A 1012 10.78 30.33 -5.66
N PRO A 1013 10.31 29.98 -6.86
CA PRO A 1013 9.37 28.88 -7.03
C PRO A 1013 10.10 27.53 -6.86
N ASP A 1014 9.83 26.87 -5.74
CA ASP A 1014 10.01 25.43 -5.54
C ASP A 1014 8.85 24.65 -6.20
N MET A 1015 8.91 23.32 -6.21
CA MET A 1015 7.80 22.48 -6.69
C MET A 1015 7.42 21.35 -5.74
N ILE A 1016 6.15 20.94 -5.82
CA ILE A 1016 5.59 19.73 -5.21
C ILE A 1016 4.99 18.84 -6.28
N VAL A 1017 5.25 17.53 -6.22
CA VAL A 1017 4.73 16.54 -7.18
C VAL A 1017 4.14 15.33 -6.46
N THR A 1018 2.87 15.00 -6.68
CA THR A 1018 2.29 13.73 -6.18
C THR A 1018 2.66 12.57 -7.09
N ASN A 1019 3.05 11.42 -6.52
CA ASN A 1019 3.46 10.24 -7.28
C ASN A 1019 2.52 9.06 -7.00
N GLN A 1020 1.55 8.89 -7.90
CA GLN A 1020 0.42 7.98 -7.74
C GLN A 1020 0.83 6.52 -7.47
N LYS A 1021 1.91 6.03 -8.08
CA LYS A 1021 2.31 4.61 -8.03
C LYS A 1021 3.24 4.30 -6.85
N SER A 1022 4.04 5.25 -6.37
CA SER A 1022 4.90 5.07 -5.18
C SER A 1022 4.18 5.39 -3.87
N GLY A 1023 3.07 6.12 -3.90
CA GLY A 1023 2.36 6.52 -2.68
C GLY A 1023 3.09 7.62 -1.88
N ASP A 1024 3.86 8.43 -2.60
CA ASP A 1024 4.71 9.48 -2.06
C ASP A 1024 4.58 10.78 -2.86
N LEU A 1025 5.24 11.83 -2.36
CA LEU A 1025 5.29 13.16 -2.93
C LEU A 1025 6.75 13.60 -3.03
N SER A 1026 7.16 14.12 -4.18
CA SER A 1026 8.50 14.67 -4.43
C SER A 1026 8.48 16.19 -4.30
N ALA A 1027 9.24 16.76 -3.35
CA ALA A 1027 9.46 18.20 -3.25
C ALA A 1027 10.82 18.56 -3.87
N PHE A 1028 10.84 19.59 -4.72
CA PHE A 1028 12.02 20.09 -5.43
C PHE A 1028 12.30 21.52 -4.98
N LEU A 1029 13.40 21.73 -4.24
CA LEU A 1029 13.82 23.07 -3.87
C LEU A 1029 14.66 23.71 -4.99
N ASN A 1030 14.39 24.99 -5.24
CA ASN A 1030 15.09 25.82 -6.21
C ASN A 1030 16.49 26.19 -5.67
N SER A 1031 17.48 26.18 -6.54
CA SER A 1031 18.90 26.35 -6.20
C SER A 1031 19.61 27.47 -6.96
N CYS A 1032 18.87 28.27 -7.72
CA CYS A 1032 19.42 29.41 -8.45
C CYS A 1032 19.96 30.48 -7.50
N GLU A 1033 21.02 31.19 -7.92
CA GLU A 1033 21.50 32.41 -7.26
C GLU A 1033 20.83 33.65 -7.90
N ASN A 1034 20.73 34.74 -7.12
CA ASN A 1034 20.05 36.00 -7.49
C ASN A 1034 20.98 37.05 -8.14
#